data_AF-A0A9P7B7K0-F1
#
_entry.id   AF-A0A9P7B7K0-F1
#
_cell.length_a   1.000
_cell.length_b   1.000
_cell.length_c   1.000
_cell.angle_alpha   90.00
_cell.angle_beta   90.00
_cell.angle_gamma   90.00
#
_symmetry.space_group_name_H-M   'P 1'
#
loop_
_entity.id
_entity.type
_entity.pdbx_description
1 polymer ?
#
loop_
_entity_poly.entity_id
_entity_poly.type
_entity_poly.pdbx_seq_one_letter_code
_entity_poly.pdbx_strand_id
1 'polypeptide(L)'
;MYFPSPLPTTRLSVSTSAVPVGPSPTLKTTVYKTPGRPAKGKFKDSLGGVLEEEGEEILSIARGPDASTDSTGQAPRQTLWAALGREELSVWSIRPKVVLAKIRRTPLSLRTHGSNAAVHFHGFNRLVVTTSNGTSLLYAIQPAPATRGKGATAEVYVLPGGEKAGEAWPKGPGEGNELEGIVLKPEGERSMAIGEGIGSICLTEHDLLLAVQDPPSLRVIPFPAPAPTPNASSSRLAFSRPTPPAVPRRGSGWDSVPSGVTGETASETIVMGDWDWLIGRDRTDVTVTHMIPLDEGQPSEDPTMAAQPSLSRQTSRTSLSSPYGHSPVPKRKATTFVLTTSDGRAYLARWSPPAEDVLGGGSQDNLGQHSAAASAASLWSPTGNAPSQANYSMADQSRWTWTGVCFHPSVPAQEVVEEYEQLQEQALDRGKGASALGVNSAMDLVAIGCEDGTISVYSLPAPATLQQASTSKTPADALVCPVLSHECALRESLNTTASALVTGRVECLAWTSDGYALACGWAQGWSIWSVYGRLGSWSVAGGLDTGFGVEGERSDSFEDGFMLGVRKLFWSPGNHELFVLCPPPIHPKRKPHDEQLFVVPFAKSAVTAAHTPDNTKNGFLQLDDRVLVYRGADQPDMSVINPESDVWQHIKIPNAYLAAQYPIRYAAISSDARLIAVAGQRGFTHYNALSGRWKLFELEKEEQSLRVVGGMVWWANSLIVGCEENGYYSLRVFLRDRPLSLDEAVEVVALDSEPLVLSVFDGSLLVYTADNTFHHFLIRHLRGTTPRLRGCGSIGFEGVVADARKVRGLSWLVPRSQRRFGDPADDLNVATIIFLISGRLVLLRPRRAASEEVKYDLQILANRVEFYWTHLTGIGSLENSLWAWDGRRVRIWLDALTIEKVRVDARRDAYETVKESVEIPLDFYPLAVLMDKGIVVGVDQEISLRRNLDFAIFRIVTTTHLFLHHILRFHLDRSQLREAVLFASHYSHLIYFSHALEVLLHEVLEDEVEVANRHGVLPRVVEFLDHFEESLQVVVNCARKTEVTRWEFLFDVVGKPRDLFEKCVAAGFLKVAASYLLVLHNLEPLEQSSKDTVRLLQAAMAAEDWTLCRELLRFLYSLDRSGQILKTALSESRALPDSLLSLVSAQSSTTEQFRLALTSPERTRASLEARGLASPPLMSLPLRRSFDEYGHERHAPATGRLGGGLALAGVGDGVEGGGRDRRG
;
A
#
# COMPACT_ATOMS: atom_id res chain seq x y z
N MET A 1 1.70 -1.60 3.59
CA MET A 1 2.18 -0.37 2.92
C MET A 1 1.17 0.76 3.11
N TYR A 2 -0.03 0.57 2.57
CA TYR A 2 -1.22 1.37 2.84
C TYR A 2 -2.19 0.56 3.71
N PHE A 3 -2.88 1.24 4.64
CA PHE A 3 -3.82 0.64 5.59
C PHE A 3 -5.02 1.58 5.79
N PRO A 4 -6.28 1.10 5.79
CA PRO A 4 -7.43 1.91 6.15
C PRO A 4 -7.24 2.57 7.52
N SER A 5 -7.48 3.87 7.57
CA SER A 5 -7.34 4.67 8.79
C SER A 5 -8.49 4.38 9.76
N PRO A 6 -8.28 4.40 11.10
CA PRO A 6 -9.36 4.34 12.09
C PRO A 6 -10.26 5.59 12.13
N LEU A 7 -10.13 6.50 11.16
CA LEU A 7 -11.08 7.60 10.92
C LEU A 7 -12.32 7.06 10.17
N PRO A 8 -13.53 7.59 10.45
CA PRO A 8 -14.76 7.09 9.83
C PRO A 8 -14.79 7.33 8.31
N THR A 9 -15.49 6.44 7.61
CA THR A 9 -15.80 6.57 6.17
C THR A 9 -16.66 7.81 5.91
N THR A 10 -16.37 8.55 4.83
CA THR A 10 -17.18 9.72 4.45
C THR A 10 -18.11 9.37 3.30
N ARG A 11 -19.41 9.26 3.58
CA ARG A 11 -20.46 9.05 2.59
C ARG A 11 -20.83 10.36 1.88
N LEU A 12 -21.01 10.35 0.55
CA LEU A 12 -21.28 11.54 -0.27
C LEU A 12 -22.65 11.48 -0.97
N SER A 13 -23.37 12.60 -1.00
CA SER A 13 -24.69 12.74 -1.64
C SER A 13 -24.64 13.73 -2.82
N VAL A 14 -25.11 13.29 -3.99
CA VAL A 14 -25.17 14.11 -5.22
C VAL A 14 -26.49 14.90 -5.33
N SER A 15 -27.43 14.70 -4.39
CA SER A 15 -28.72 15.42 -4.34
C SER A 15 -28.77 16.54 -3.30
N THR A 16 -28.13 16.37 -2.14
CA THR A 16 -28.09 17.41 -1.09
C THR A 16 -26.97 18.43 -1.31
N SER A 17 -26.03 18.13 -2.22
CA SER A 17 -24.98 19.02 -2.71
C SER A 17 -25.55 20.18 -3.56
N ALA A 18 -26.27 21.09 -2.92
CA ALA A 18 -26.72 22.32 -3.54
C ALA A 18 -25.51 23.22 -3.86
N VAL A 19 -25.20 23.38 -5.15
CA VAL A 19 -25.52 24.67 -5.80
C VAL A 19 -25.26 25.91 -4.95
N PRO A 20 -24.06 26.19 -4.39
CA PRO A 20 -23.92 27.25 -3.41
C PRO A 20 -24.36 28.60 -3.99
N VAL A 21 -25.28 29.27 -3.31
CA VAL A 21 -26.11 30.33 -3.91
C VAL A 21 -25.40 31.68 -3.87
N GLY A 22 -24.29 31.77 -4.60
CA GLY A 22 -23.71 33.05 -5.01
C GLY A 22 -24.69 33.83 -5.90
N PRO A 23 -24.72 35.18 -5.83
CA PRO A 23 -25.64 35.98 -6.63
C PRO A 23 -25.30 35.86 -8.12
N SER A 24 -26.20 35.28 -8.93
CA SER A 24 -25.98 35.03 -10.35
C SER A 24 -25.60 36.28 -11.16
N PRO A 25 -24.52 36.27 -11.97
CA PRO A 25 -24.34 37.22 -13.07
C PRO A 25 -25.45 37.03 -14.12
N THR A 26 -25.69 38.04 -14.96
CA THR A 26 -26.96 38.23 -15.69
C THR A 26 -27.16 37.38 -16.96
N LEU A 27 -26.63 36.16 -17.01
CA LEU A 27 -27.07 35.10 -17.93
C LEU A 27 -28.08 34.22 -17.20
N LYS A 28 -29.34 34.20 -17.66
CA LYS A 28 -30.40 33.40 -17.05
C LYS A 28 -30.23 31.92 -17.34
N THR A 29 -29.43 31.23 -16.52
CA THR A 29 -29.63 29.79 -16.29
C THR A 29 -31.05 29.57 -15.78
N THR A 30 -31.84 28.78 -16.51
CA THR A 30 -33.25 28.56 -16.19
C THR A 30 -33.38 27.55 -15.05
N VAL A 31 -33.22 28.02 -13.81
CA VAL A 31 -33.71 27.31 -12.63
C VAL A 31 -35.21 27.09 -12.83
N TYR A 32 -35.59 25.84 -13.08
CA TYR A 32 -36.98 25.48 -13.36
C TYR A 32 -37.77 25.49 -12.05
N LYS A 33 -38.29 26.66 -11.67
CA LYS A 33 -39.16 26.78 -10.49
C LYS A 33 -40.45 26.03 -10.75
N THR A 34 -40.64 24.89 -10.10
CA THR A 34 -41.90 24.12 -10.09
C THR A 34 -43.05 25.07 -9.72
N PRO A 35 -44.07 25.27 -10.59
CA PRO A 35 -45.10 26.27 -10.32
C PRO A 35 -46.05 25.81 -9.21
N GLY A 36 -45.81 26.28 -7.98
CA GLY A 36 -46.67 26.00 -6.84
C GLY A 36 -48.12 26.44 -7.10
N ARG A 37 -49.04 25.47 -7.21
CA ARG A 37 -50.49 25.67 -7.12
C ARG A 37 -51.06 24.80 -6.00
N PRO A 38 -52.08 25.29 -5.25
CA PRO A 38 -52.61 24.57 -4.10
C PRO A 38 -53.42 23.34 -4.51
N ALA A 39 -53.46 22.35 -3.62
CA ALA A 39 -54.12 21.07 -3.86
C ALA A 39 -55.65 21.21 -4.02
N LYS A 40 -56.15 20.92 -5.24
CA LYS A 40 -57.46 20.29 -5.54
C LYS A 40 -57.65 20.14 -7.05
N GLY A 41 -57.70 18.91 -7.55
CA GLY A 41 -58.05 18.59 -8.93
C GLY A 41 -57.76 17.13 -9.27
N LYS A 42 -58.80 16.36 -9.63
CA LYS A 42 -58.61 14.99 -10.15
C LYS A 42 -58.31 15.07 -11.64
N PHE A 43 -57.05 14.85 -12.01
CA PHE A 43 -56.66 14.57 -13.40
C PHE A 43 -55.51 13.56 -13.41
N LYS A 44 -55.84 12.32 -13.02
CA LYS A 44 -55.00 11.15 -13.25
C LYS A 44 -55.38 10.56 -14.62
N ASP A 45 -54.47 9.79 -15.20
CA ASP A 45 -54.67 8.97 -16.40
C ASP A 45 -54.81 9.77 -17.72
N SER A 46 -53.68 10.00 -18.40
CA SER A 46 -53.61 10.28 -19.87
C SER A 46 -52.19 10.45 -20.42
N LEU A 47 -51.19 10.75 -19.58
CA LEU A 47 -49.77 10.69 -19.93
C LEU A 47 -49.03 9.78 -18.93
N GLY A 48 -48.10 8.96 -19.45
CA GLY A 48 -47.30 8.04 -18.64
C GLY A 48 -46.47 8.79 -17.60
N GLY A 49 -46.49 8.31 -16.35
CA GLY A 49 -45.93 9.02 -15.22
C GLY A 49 -44.40 9.14 -15.29
N VAL A 50 -43.91 10.37 -15.28
CA VAL A 50 -42.59 10.68 -14.70
C VAL A 50 -42.87 11.03 -13.24
N LEU A 51 -42.30 10.26 -12.32
CA LEU A 51 -42.33 10.59 -10.89
C LEU A 51 -41.31 11.70 -10.63
N GLU A 52 -41.76 12.86 -10.13
CA GLU A 52 -40.84 13.82 -9.53
C GLU A 52 -40.28 13.22 -8.22
N GLU A 53 -38.97 13.37 -8.00
CA GLU A 53 -38.19 12.95 -6.82
C GLU A 53 -37.72 11.48 -6.66
N GLU A 54 -37.81 10.63 -7.68
CA GLU A 54 -36.92 9.45 -7.74
C GLU A 54 -35.50 9.88 -8.16
N GLY A 55 -34.48 9.40 -7.44
CA GLY A 55 -33.08 9.78 -7.63
C GLY A 55 -32.33 8.85 -8.59
N GLU A 56 -31.43 9.40 -9.41
CA GLU A 56 -30.76 8.67 -10.50
C GLU A 56 -29.45 8.01 -10.08
N GLU A 57 -29.32 6.72 -10.40
CA GLU A 57 -28.09 5.92 -10.28
C GLU A 57 -26.84 6.63 -10.84
N ILE A 58 -25.75 6.60 -10.07
CA ILE A 58 -24.43 7.09 -10.48
C ILE A 58 -23.74 6.00 -11.31
N LEU A 59 -23.45 6.33 -12.57
CA LEU A 59 -22.98 5.38 -13.58
C LEU A 59 -21.45 5.32 -13.69
N SER A 60 -20.78 6.47 -13.49
CA SER A 60 -19.33 6.60 -13.63
C SER A 60 -18.78 7.72 -12.74
N ILE A 61 -17.56 7.54 -12.26
CA ILE A 61 -16.73 8.56 -11.61
C ILE A 61 -15.37 8.65 -12.31
N ALA A 62 -14.77 9.83 -12.32
CA ALA A 62 -13.43 10.06 -12.87
C ALA A 62 -12.67 11.14 -12.10
N ARG A 63 -11.36 10.94 -11.89
CA ARG A 63 -10.43 11.94 -11.35
C ARG A 63 -9.82 12.76 -12.49
N GLY A 64 -9.65 14.07 -12.27
CA GLY A 64 -8.88 14.95 -13.14
C GLY A 64 -7.38 14.96 -12.80
N PRO A 65 -6.53 15.45 -13.71
CA PRO A 65 -5.08 15.53 -13.48
C PRO A 65 -4.70 16.48 -12.33
N ASP A 66 -3.52 16.28 -11.75
CA ASP A 66 -3.04 17.02 -10.58
C ASP A 66 -2.47 18.40 -10.91
N ALA A 67 -2.83 19.37 -10.08
CA ALA A 67 -2.59 20.82 -10.19
C ALA A 67 -1.18 21.31 -10.58
N SER A 68 -0.15 20.49 -10.39
CA SER A 68 1.23 20.95 -10.17
C SER A 68 2.19 20.79 -11.37
N THR A 69 1.68 20.59 -12.59
CA THR A 69 2.48 20.35 -13.79
C THR A 69 2.46 21.50 -14.81
N ASP A 70 1.65 22.54 -14.60
CA ASP A 70 1.51 23.65 -15.55
C ASP A 70 2.63 24.70 -15.34
N SER A 71 3.63 24.72 -16.23
CA SER A 71 4.78 25.65 -16.21
C SER A 71 4.40 27.12 -16.53
N THR A 72 3.11 27.41 -16.66
CA THR A 72 2.54 28.67 -17.16
C THR A 72 2.45 29.79 -16.12
N GLY A 73 2.81 29.51 -14.86
CA GLY A 73 2.82 30.51 -13.77
C GLY A 73 1.44 30.97 -13.29
N GLN A 74 0.35 30.28 -13.68
CA GLN A 74 -0.96 30.49 -13.06
C GLN A 74 -1.01 29.88 -11.65
N ALA A 75 -1.92 30.36 -10.82
CA ALA A 75 -2.15 29.79 -9.49
C ALA A 75 -2.57 28.30 -9.60
N PRO A 76 -2.13 27.43 -8.68
CA PRO A 76 -2.40 25.99 -8.75
C PRO A 76 -3.90 25.72 -8.66
N ARG A 77 -4.50 25.28 -9.77
CA ARG A 77 -5.92 24.94 -9.86
C ARG A 77 -6.19 23.66 -9.08
N GLN A 78 -7.18 23.67 -8.20
CA GLN A 78 -7.51 22.50 -7.38
C GLN A 78 -7.77 21.26 -8.25
N THR A 79 -7.24 20.09 -7.86
CA THR A 79 -7.56 18.82 -8.54
C THR A 79 -9.06 18.56 -8.46
N LEU A 80 -9.69 18.40 -9.62
CA LEU A 80 -11.14 18.16 -9.74
C LEU A 80 -11.44 16.67 -9.91
N TRP A 81 -12.70 16.30 -9.67
CA TRP A 81 -13.25 15.00 -10.07
C TRP A 81 -14.69 15.17 -10.56
N ALA A 82 -15.20 14.18 -11.28
CA ALA A 82 -16.54 14.19 -11.88
C ALA A 82 -17.33 12.94 -11.47
N ALA A 83 -18.63 13.11 -11.27
CA ALA A 83 -19.60 12.03 -11.08
C ALA A 83 -20.78 12.21 -12.05
N LEU A 84 -21.12 11.12 -12.74
CA LEU A 84 -22.05 11.08 -13.86
C LEU A 84 -23.24 10.16 -13.55
N GLY A 85 -24.45 10.73 -13.48
CA GLY A 85 -25.72 10.00 -13.47
C GLY A 85 -26.29 9.87 -14.88
N ARG A 86 -27.48 9.26 -15.02
CA ARG A 86 -28.11 8.97 -16.32
C ARG A 86 -28.43 10.23 -17.15
N GLU A 87 -28.92 11.29 -16.51
CA GLU A 87 -29.18 12.61 -17.11
C GLU A 87 -28.24 13.72 -16.62
N GLU A 88 -27.60 13.53 -15.46
CA GLU A 88 -26.85 14.55 -14.73
C GLU A 88 -25.32 14.36 -14.77
N LEU A 89 -24.59 15.48 -14.84
CA LEU A 89 -23.13 15.55 -14.67
C LEU A 89 -22.83 16.50 -13.51
N SER A 90 -21.99 16.08 -12.58
CA SER A 90 -21.51 16.91 -11.47
C SER A 90 -19.98 16.92 -11.45
N VAL A 91 -19.40 18.09 -11.21
CA VAL A 91 -17.95 18.30 -11.10
C VAL A 91 -17.65 18.94 -9.76
N TRP A 92 -16.67 18.37 -9.07
CA TRP A 92 -16.40 18.53 -7.66
C TRP A 92 -14.94 18.90 -7.42
N SER A 93 -14.65 19.62 -6.34
CA SER A 93 -13.31 19.64 -5.75
C SER A 93 -13.08 18.40 -4.87
N ILE A 94 -11.81 18.01 -4.70
CA ILE A 94 -11.41 16.93 -3.78
C ILE A 94 -11.28 17.46 -2.34
N ARG A 95 -10.84 18.70 -2.14
CA ARG A 95 -10.75 19.36 -0.81
C ARG A 95 -11.12 20.85 -0.93
N PRO A 96 -12.15 21.33 -0.22
CA PRO A 96 -13.23 20.56 0.42
C PRO A 96 -14.05 19.76 -0.61
N LYS A 97 -14.74 18.70 -0.16
CA LYS A 97 -15.51 17.78 -1.02
C LYS A 97 -16.83 18.40 -1.50
N VAL A 98 -16.77 19.36 -2.42
CA VAL A 98 -17.89 20.25 -2.79
C VAL A 98 -18.13 20.27 -4.30
N VAL A 99 -19.41 20.26 -4.73
CA VAL A 99 -19.81 20.50 -6.13
C VAL A 99 -19.52 21.93 -6.53
N LEU A 100 -18.65 22.12 -7.53
CA LEU A 100 -18.37 23.41 -8.15
C LEU A 100 -19.31 23.71 -9.33
N ALA A 101 -19.74 22.67 -10.05
CA ALA A 101 -20.74 22.77 -11.11
C ALA A 101 -21.60 21.51 -11.22
N LYS A 102 -22.90 21.71 -11.49
CA LYS A 102 -23.84 20.64 -11.83
C LYS A 102 -24.62 20.98 -13.09
N ILE A 103 -24.76 19.99 -13.97
CA ILE A 103 -25.47 20.04 -15.24
C ILE A 103 -26.53 18.92 -15.24
N ARG A 104 -27.71 19.22 -15.78
CA ARG A 104 -28.68 18.21 -16.23
C ARG A 104 -28.95 18.43 -17.71
N ARG A 105 -28.92 17.36 -18.50
CA ARG A 105 -29.22 17.41 -19.94
C ARG A 105 -30.71 17.58 -20.18
N THR A 106 -31.10 18.20 -21.28
CA THR A 106 -32.52 18.36 -21.63
C THR A 106 -33.12 17.04 -22.14
N PRO A 107 -34.44 16.82 -21.99
CA PRO A 107 -35.13 15.69 -22.61
C PRO A 107 -34.96 15.63 -24.14
N LEU A 108 -34.68 16.75 -24.81
CA LEU A 108 -34.32 16.79 -26.23
C LEU A 108 -32.92 16.21 -26.47
N SER A 109 -31.90 16.63 -25.71
CA SER A 109 -30.55 16.07 -25.76
C SER A 109 -30.56 14.56 -25.47
N LEU A 110 -31.33 14.12 -24.47
CA LEU A 110 -31.42 12.71 -24.09
C LEU A 110 -32.09 11.86 -25.17
N ARG A 111 -33.08 12.39 -25.89
CA ARG A 111 -33.69 11.72 -27.06
C ARG A 111 -32.78 11.70 -28.29
N THR A 112 -31.98 12.75 -28.48
CA THR A 112 -31.11 12.90 -29.67
C THR A 112 -29.86 12.04 -29.56
N HIS A 113 -29.17 12.08 -28.42
CA HIS A 113 -27.86 11.44 -28.24
C HIS A 113 -27.89 10.27 -27.24
N GLY A 114 -29.04 9.92 -26.65
CA GLY A 114 -29.13 8.89 -25.61
C GLY A 114 -28.73 9.37 -24.21
N SER A 115 -28.86 8.49 -23.20
CA SER A 115 -28.45 8.78 -21.82
C SER A 115 -26.93 8.79 -21.67
N ASN A 116 -26.42 9.35 -20.58
CA ASN A 116 -24.99 9.32 -20.25
C ASN A 116 -24.51 7.86 -20.02
N ALA A 117 -23.23 7.59 -20.28
CA ALA A 117 -22.60 6.29 -20.04
C ALA A 117 -21.29 6.41 -19.24
N ALA A 118 -20.27 7.11 -19.76
CA ALA A 118 -18.99 7.32 -19.08
C ALA A 118 -18.51 8.79 -19.18
N VAL A 119 -17.57 9.16 -18.29
CA VAL A 119 -16.96 10.50 -18.22
C VAL A 119 -15.44 10.37 -18.07
N HIS A 120 -14.70 11.17 -18.82
CA HIS A 120 -13.23 11.20 -18.81
C HIS A 120 -12.71 12.65 -18.86
N PHE A 121 -11.60 12.94 -18.19
CA PHE A 121 -10.91 14.23 -18.27
C PHE A 121 -9.90 14.22 -19.43
N HIS A 122 -9.89 15.27 -20.24
CA HIS A 122 -8.88 15.54 -21.26
C HIS A 122 -8.08 16.77 -20.81
N GLY A 123 -7.01 16.53 -20.05
CA GLY A 123 -6.27 17.57 -19.34
C GLY A 123 -7.13 18.31 -18.31
N PHE A 124 -6.66 19.47 -17.85
CA PHE A 124 -7.32 20.29 -16.82
C PHE A 124 -8.62 20.98 -17.26
N ASN A 125 -8.77 21.21 -18.57
CA ASN A 125 -9.71 22.20 -19.11
C ASN A 125 -10.85 21.59 -19.95
N ARG A 126 -10.90 20.27 -20.17
CA ARG A 126 -11.91 19.62 -21.01
C ARG A 126 -12.39 18.31 -20.38
N LEU A 127 -13.70 18.07 -20.45
CA LEU A 127 -14.37 16.82 -20.12
C LEU A 127 -14.97 16.20 -21.38
N VAL A 128 -14.86 14.88 -21.50
CA VAL A 128 -15.50 14.06 -22.52
C VAL A 128 -16.56 13.22 -21.83
N VAL A 129 -17.81 13.31 -22.27
CA VAL A 129 -18.91 12.44 -21.80
C VAL A 129 -19.41 11.63 -22.99
N THR A 130 -19.40 10.30 -22.86
CA THR A 130 -19.98 9.40 -23.87
C THR A 130 -21.39 8.97 -23.48
N THR A 131 -22.20 8.64 -24.49
CA THR A 131 -23.62 8.32 -24.32
C THR A 131 -23.96 6.91 -24.82
N SER A 132 -25.15 6.43 -24.45
CA SER A 132 -25.70 5.14 -24.90
C SER A 132 -25.87 4.99 -26.41
N ASN A 133 -25.87 6.10 -27.16
CA ASN A 133 -26.03 6.11 -28.62
C ASN A 133 -24.71 6.47 -29.32
N GLY A 134 -23.55 6.15 -28.72
CA GLY A 134 -22.24 6.36 -29.32
C GLY A 134 -21.83 7.83 -29.55
N THR A 135 -22.51 8.80 -28.93
CA THR A 135 -22.15 10.22 -29.10
C THR A 135 -21.15 10.65 -28.03
N SER A 136 -20.11 11.36 -28.44
CA SER A 136 -19.16 12.03 -27.56
C SER A 136 -19.51 13.52 -27.44
N LEU A 137 -19.78 13.97 -26.21
CA LEU A 137 -20.08 15.35 -25.86
C LEU A 137 -18.85 15.99 -25.20
N LEU A 138 -18.40 17.13 -25.72
CA LEU A 138 -17.22 17.85 -25.24
C LEU A 138 -17.62 19.07 -24.42
N TYR A 139 -17.14 19.16 -23.19
CA TYR A 139 -17.34 20.31 -22.30
C TYR A 139 -16.01 20.96 -21.93
N ALA A 140 -15.86 22.25 -22.19
CA ALA A 140 -14.77 23.05 -21.67
C ALA A 140 -15.08 23.48 -20.22
N ILE A 141 -14.14 23.24 -19.31
CA ILE A 141 -14.16 23.78 -17.93
C ILE A 141 -13.59 25.20 -18.00
N GLN A 142 -14.38 26.20 -17.59
CA GLN A 142 -13.97 27.60 -17.56
C GLN A 142 -14.22 28.20 -16.17
N PRO A 143 -13.36 29.07 -15.61
CA PRO A 143 -13.66 29.78 -14.37
C PRO A 143 -14.95 30.59 -14.49
N ALA A 144 -15.71 30.67 -13.40
CA ALA A 144 -16.96 31.42 -13.37
C ALA A 144 -16.69 32.93 -13.50
N PRO A 145 -17.43 33.67 -14.35
CA PRO A 145 -17.20 35.09 -14.55
C PRO A 145 -17.58 35.88 -13.29
N ALA A 146 -16.58 36.48 -12.64
CA ALA A 146 -16.76 37.31 -11.46
C ALA A 146 -17.88 38.36 -11.65
N THR A 147 -18.76 38.47 -10.67
CA THR A 147 -19.94 39.34 -10.72
C THR A 147 -19.52 40.81 -10.68
N ARG A 148 -20.10 41.62 -11.59
CA ARG A 148 -19.85 43.07 -11.63
C ARG A 148 -20.59 43.82 -10.52
N GLY A 149 -20.15 43.61 -9.28
CA GLY A 149 -20.54 44.37 -8.09
C GLY A 149 -19.31 44.78 -7.28
N LYS A 150 -19.31 45.96 -6.65
CA LYS A 150 -18.22 46.35 -5.74
C LYS A 150 -18.26 45.45 -4.50
N GLY A 151 -17.22 44.65 -4.30
CA GLY A 151 -17.07 43.78 -3.12
C GLY A 151 -17.69 42.39 -3.25
N ALA A 152 -18.00 41.91 -4.46
CA ALA A 152 -18.36 40.51 -4.67
C ALA A 152 -17.10 39.71 -5.06
N THR A 153 -16.68 38.77 -4.22
CA THR A 153 -15.70 37.74 -4.58
C THR A 153 -16.34 36.70 -5.53
N ALA A 154 -15.52 35.94 -6.24
CA ALA A 154 -15.98 34.84 -7.11
C ALA A 154 -16.09 33.49 -6.36
N GLU A 155 -16.00 33.54 -5.02
CA GLU A 155 -16.05 32.39 -4.14
C GLU A 155 -17.42 31.70 -4.20
N VAL A 156 -17.40 30.39 -4.47
CA VAL A 156 -18.60 29.55 -4.43
C VAL A 156 -18.74 28.84 -3.09
N TYR A 157 -17.67 28.64 -2.32
CA TYR A 157 -17.77 28.00 -1.00
C TYR A 157 -17.62 29.00 0.15
N VAL A 158 -18.66 29.10 0.98
CA VAL A 158 -18.66 29.85 2.25
C VAL A 158 -19.15 28.91 3.34
N LEU A 159 -18.46 28.87 4.48
CA LEU A 159 -18.82 28.01 5.61
C LEU A 159 -20.27 28.28 6.09
N PRO A 160 -21.05 27.25 6.45
CA PRO A 160 -22.41 27.42 6.95
C PRO A 160 -22.47 28.31 8.21
N GLY A 161 -22.89 29.57 8.03
CA GLY A 161 -22.90 30.61 9.07
C GLY A 161 -21.99 31.82 8.78
N GLY A 162 -21.24 31.82 7.67
CA GLY A 162 -20.43 32.93 7.21
C GLY A 162 -19.15 33.15 8.03
N GLU A 163 -18.68 34.39 8.11
CA GLU A 163 -17.46 34.78 8.85
C GLU A 163 -17.43 34.24 10.29
N LYS A 164 -18.58 34.31 10.98
CA LYS A 164 -18.76 33.79 12.36
C LYS A 164 -18.60 32.27 12.47
N ALA A 165 -18.84 31.53 11.39
CA ALA A 165 -18.54 30.11 11.34
C ALA A 165 -17.04 29.85 11.10
N GLY A 166 -16.35 30.73 10.36
CA GLY A 166 -14.90 30.67 10.20
C GLY A 166 -14.11 30.98 11.49
N GLU A 167 -14.67 31.80 12.38
CA GLU A 167 -14.12 31.99 13.74
C GLU A 167 -14.33 30.76 14.65
N ALA A 168 -15.42 30.01 14.45
CA ALA A 168 -15.81 28.88 15.30
C ALA A 168 -15.27 27.52 14.83
N TRP A 169 -15.04 27.36 13.52
CA TRP A 169 -14.60 26.11 12.88
C TRP A 169 -13.29 26.35 12.12
N PRO A 170 -12.15 25.82 12.59
CA PRO A 170 -10.89 25.98 11.88
C PRO A 170 -10.90 25.18 10.57
N LYS A 171 -10.42 25.80 9.48
CA LYS A 171 -10.25 25.20 8.16
C LYS A 171 -9.57 23.82 8.25
N GLY A 172 -10.11 22.85 7.51
CA GLY A 172 -9.58 21.50 7.36
C GLY A 172 -8.43 21.40 6.34
N PRO A 173 -7.84 20.21 6.14
CA PRO A 173 -6.73 20.02 5.22
C PRO A 173 -7.17 20.31 3.77
N GLY A 174 -6.47 21.26 3.13
CA GLY A 174 -6.77 21.77 1.79
C GLY A 174 -7.83 22.86 1.70
N GLU A 175 -8.44 23.28 2.81
CA GLU A 175 -9.50 24.30 2.85
C GLU A 175 -8.95 25.74 3.02
N GLY A 176 -7.63 25.91 2.93
CA GLY A 176 -6.94 27.20 3.03
C GLY A 176 -7.32 28.16 1.90
N ASN A 177 -7.27 27.67 0.66
CA ASN A 177 -7.40 28.48 -0.54
C ASN A 177 -8.86 28.82 -0.87
N GLU A 178 -9.09 29.98 -1.49
CA GLU A 178 -10.39 30.40 -2.01
C GLU A 178 -10.89 29.43 -3.10
N LEU A 179 -12.22 29.26 -3.19
CA LEU A 179 -12.87 28.30 -4.08
C LEU A 179 -13.62 29.02 -5.20
N GLU A 180 -12.92 29.25 -6.32
CA GLU A 180 -13.53 29.77 -7.54
C GLU A 180 -14.60 28.81 -8.07
N GLY A 181 -15.75 29.36 -8.45
CA GLY A 181 -16.76 28.62 -9.22
C GLY A 181 -16.25 28.23 -10.61
N ILE A 182 -16.81 27.16 -11.18
CA ILE A 182 -16.56 26.77 -12.58
C ILE A 182 -17.85 26.75 -13.39
N VAL A 183 -17.73 27.01 -14.68
CA VAL A 183 -18.81 26.90 -15.67
C VAL A 183 -18.40 25.86 -16.70
N LEU A 184 -19.24 24.83 -16.85
CA LEU A 184 -19.11 23.82 -17.90
C LEU A 184 -19.77 24.36 -19.17
N LYS A 185 -18.96 24.69 -20.17
CA LYS A 185 -19.41 25.21 -21.45
C LYS A 185 -19.37 24.10 -22.51
N PRO A 186 -20.45 23.78 -23.24
CA PRO A 186 -20.37 22.87 -24.37
C PRO A 186 -19.43 23.44 -25.44
N GLU A 187 -18.44 22.65 -25.84
CA GLU A 187 -17.46 22.98 -26.89
C GLU A 187 -17.90 22.42 -28.24
N GLY A 188 -18.50 21.22 -28.24
CA GLY A 188 -19.09 20.59 -29.41
C GLY A 188 -19.57 19.16 -29.13
N GLU A 189 -20.16 18.55 -30.15
CA GLU A 189 -20.60 17.15 -30.16
C GLU A 189 -19.99 16.42 -31.37
N ARG A 190 -19.73 15.12 -31.22
CA ARG A 190 -19.46 14.21 -32.34
C ARG A 190 -20.27 12.93 -32.15
N SER A 191 -21.19 12.67 -33.06
CA SER A 191 -22.00 11.45 -33.09
C SER A 191 -21.38 10.39 -33.99
N MET A 192 -21.37 9.15 -33.50
CA MET A 192 -21.10 7.95 -34.29
C MET A 192 -22.38 7.47 -35.03
N ALA A 193 -22.28 6.42 -35.84
CA ALA A 193 -23.46 5.87 -36.52
C ALA A 193 -24.36 5.11 -35.53
N ILE A 194 -25.67 5.13 -35.76
CA ILE A 194 -26.66 4.53 -34.85
C ILE A 194 -26.55 3.00 -34.94
N GLY A 195 -26.06 2.38 -33.86
CA GLY A 195 -25.79 0.94 -33.75
C GLY A 195 -24.39 0.66 -33.20
N GLU A 196 -23.44 1.57 -33.42
CA GLU A 196 -22.04 1.43 -33.03
C GLU A 196 -21.86 1.58 -31.51
N GLY A 197 -21.91 0.47 -30.78
CA GLY A 197 -21.57 0.42 -29.35
C GLY A 197 -20.12 0.81 -29.10
N ILE A 198 -19.84 1.54 -28.01
CA ILE A 198 -18.47 1.91 -27.61
C ILE A 198 -17.99 0.93 -26.56
N GLY A 199 -16.94 0.16 -26.88
CA GLY A 199 -16.28 -0.75 -25.96
C GLY A 199 -15.26 -0.05 -25.06
N SER A 200 -14.50 0.90 -25.63
CA SER A 200 -13.46 1.64 -24.89
C SER A 200 -13.20 3.04 -25.43
N ILE A 201 -12.70 3.91 -24.55
CA ILE A 201 -12.21 5.26 -24.86
C ILE A 201 -10.81 5.42 -24.28
N CYS A 202 -9.83 5.73 -25.12
CA CYS A 202 -8.49 6.11 -24.71
C CYS A 202 -8.21 7.55 -25.17
N LEU A 203 -7.59 8.34 -24.30
CA LEU A 203 -7.27 9.75 -24.52
C LEU A 203 -5.75 9.92 -24.57
N THR A 204 -5.23 10.40 -25.70
CA THR A 204 -3.84 10.90 -25.81
C THR A 204 -3.84 12.42 -25.89
N GLU A 205 -2.67 13.06 -25.86
CA GLU A 205 -2.54 14.52 -25.98
C GLU A 205 -3.06 15.09 -27.31
N HIS A 206 -3.18 14.27 -28.36
CA HIS A 206 -3.46 14.71 -29.73
C HIS A 206 -4.65 13.99 -30.36
N ASP A 207 -4.89 12.74 -29.98
CA ASP A 207 -5.87 11.83 -30.59
C ASP A 207 -6.78 11.16 -29.55
N LEU A 208 -8.08 11.17 -29.84
CA LEU A 208 -9.12 10.38 -29.19
C LEU A 208 -9.19 9.01 -29.89
N LEU A 209 -8.94 7.94 -29.14
CA LEU A 209 -9.03 6.57 -29.60
C LEU A 209 -10.36 5.96 -29.12
N LEU A 210 -11.22 5.55 -30.04
CA LEU A 210 -12.51 4.90 -29.74
C LEU A 210 -12.51 3.46 -30.25
N ALA A 211 -12.75 2.51 -29.36
CA ALA A 211 -13.00 1.13 -29.73
C ALA A 211 -14.51 0.91 -29.94
N VAL A 212 -14.88 0.52 -31.15
CA VAL A 212 -16.26 0.24 -31.58
C VAL A 212 -16.53 -1.26 -31.43
N GLN A 213 -17.75 -1.61 -31.00
CA GLN A 213 -18.17 -3.00 -30.78
C GLN A 213 -18.73 -3.67 -32.03
N ASP A 214 -19.57 -2.96 -32.79
CA ASP A 214 -20.23 -3.49 -33.99
C ASP A 214 -20.16 -2.43 -35.12
N PRO A 215 -19.36 -2.65 -36.19
CA PRO A 215 -18.36 -3.71 -36.33
C PRO A 215 -17.10 -3.45 -35.47
N PRO A 216 -16.37 -4.50 -35.04
CA PRO A 216 -15.17 -4.38 -34.22
C PRO A 216 -14.07 -3.57 -34.93
N SER A 217 -13.83 -2.35 -34.47
CA SER A 217 -12.88 -1.43 -35.10
C SER A 217 -12.32 -0.39 -34.12
N LEU A 218 -11.08 0.04 -34.36
CA LEU A 218 -10.43 1.14 -33.64
C LEU A 218 -10.47 2.41 -34.49
N ARG A 219 -11.02 3.50 -33.95
CA ARG A 219 -11.05 4.81 -34.61
C ARG A 219 -10.09 5.79 -33.97
N VAL A 220 -9.19 6.34 -34.78
CA VAL A 220 -8.24 7.40 -34.41
C VAL A 220 -8.84 8.74 -34.82
N ILE A 221 -9.17 9.58 -33.84
CA ILE A 221 -9.86 10.86 -34.06
C ILE A 221 -9.00 12.00 -33.49
N PRO A 222 -8.31 12.80 -34.31
CA PRO A 222 -7.52 13.93 -33.80
C PRO A 222 -8.42 14.96 -33.13
N PHE A 223 -7.95 15.48 -31.98
CA PHE A 223 -8.59 16.60 -31.31
C PHE A 223 -8.49 17.87 -32.17
N PRO A 224 -9.52 18.74 -32.14
CA PRO A 224 -9.39 20.05 -32.75
C PRO A 224 -8.27 20.83 -32.05
N ALA A 225 -7.33 21.35 -32.86
CA ALA A 225 -6.24 22.17 -32.36
C ALA A 225 -6.79 23.32 -31.48
N PRO A 226 -6.16 23.62 -30.33
CA PRO A 226 -6.66 24.65 -29.43
C PRO A 226 -6.76 25.99 -30.17
N ALA A 227 -7.95 26.59 -30.16
CA ALA A 227 -8.18 27.86 -30.83
C ALA A 227 -7.19 28.91 -30.27
N PRO A 228 -6.42 29.61 -31.12
CA PRO A 228 -5.36 30.49 -30.65
C PRO A 228 -5.92 31.56 -29.72
N THR A 229 -5.33 31.69 -28.54
CA THR A 229 -5.71 32.71 -27.57
C THR A 229 -5.56 34.09 -28.21
N PRO A 230 -6.60 34.95 -28.18
CA PRO A 230 -6.53 36.24 -28.84
C PRO A 230 -5.60 37.17 -28.05
N ASN A 231 -4.33 37.23 -28.47
CA ASN A 231 -3.32 38.12 -27.91
C ASN A 231 -3.86 39.57 -27.88
N ALA A 232 -3.97 40.12 -26.67
CA ALA A 232 -4.66 41.38 -26.38
C ALA A 232 -3.91 42.65 -26.83
N SER A 233 -3.09 42.55 -27.89
CA SER A 233 -2.11 43.56 -28.33
C SER A 233 -2.15 43.87 -29.83
N SER A 234 -2.98 43.20 -30.64
CA SER A 234 -3.04 43.41 -32.10
C SER A 234 -4.40 43.93 -32.61
N SER A 235 -4.79 45.13 -32.18
CA SER A 235 -5.92 45.87 -32.74
C SER A 235 -5.51 46.63 -34.02
N ARG A 236 -5.59 45.98 -35.18
CA ARG A 236 -5.55 46.66 -36.49
C ARG A 236 -6.87 46.51 -37.23
N LEU A 237 -7.37 47.65 -37.72
CA LEU A 237 -8.70 47.79 -38.32
C LEU A 237 -8.77 47.13 -39.70
N ALA A 238 -9.60 46.10 -39.85
CA ALA A 238 -10.04 45.58 -41.13
C ALA A 238 -11.52 45.95 -41.35
N PHE A 239 -11.79 46.90 -42.24
CA PHE A 239 -13.16 47.29 -42.60
C PHE A 239 -13.79 46.26 -43.53
N SER A 240 -14.59 45.35 -42.98
CA SER A 240 -15.54 44.53 -43.74
C SER A 240 -16.96 44.72 -43.20
N ARG A 241 -17.94 44.74 -44.11
CA ARG A 241 -19.33 45.10 -43.83
C ARG A 241 -20.02 44.01 -42.98
N PRO A 242 -20.63 44.33 -41.83
CA PRO A 242 -21.26 43.31 -40.99
C PRO A 242 -22.51 42.75 -41.65
N THR A 243 -22.55 41.44 -41.84
CA THR A 243 -23.80 40.67 -41.97
C THR A 243 -24.58 40.76 -40.66
N PRO A 244 -25.93 40.87 -40.69
CA PRO A 244 -26.72 40.95 -39.46
C PRO A 244 -26.58 39.65 -38.66
N PRO A 245 -26.37 39.72 -37.33
CA PRO A 245 -26.34 38.51 -36.50
C PRO A 245 -27.72 37.85 -36.49
N ALA A 246 -27.75 36.53 -36.66
CA ALA A 246 -28.97 35.75 -36.55
C ALA A 246 -29.57 35.91 -35.13
N VAL A 247 -30.88 36.18 -35.05
CA VAL A 247 -31.55 36.43 -33.77
C VAL A 247 -31.59 35.14 -32.95
N PRO A 248 -30.97 35.09 -31.75
CA PRO A 248 -31.02 33.90 -30.92
C PRO A 248 -32.45 33.68 -30.41
N ARG A 249 -33.04 32.53 -30.76
CA ARG A 249 -34.31 32.09 -30.18
C ARG A 249 -34.11 31.80 -28.69
N ARG A 250 -35.07 32.19 -27.85
CA ARG A 250 -35.05 31.89 -26.40
C ARG A 250 -35.46 30.42 -26.15
N GLY A 251 -34.55 29.50 -26.43
CA GLY A 251 -34.56 28.15 -25.84
C GLY A 251 -33.84 28.13 -24.48
N SER A 252 -33.88 26.99 -23.79
CA SER A 252 -32.96 26.73 -22.67
C SER A 252 -31.56 26.44 -23.21
N GLY A 253 -30.53 26.58 -22.37
CA GLY A 253 -29.11 26.70 -22.78
C GLY A 253 -28.44 25.46 -23.41
N TRP A 254 -29.22 24.54 -23.96
CA TRP A 254 -28.77 23.36 -24.72
C TRP A 254 -29.13 23.45 -26.21
N ASP A 255 -30.17 24.21 -26.57
CA ASP A 255 -30.63 24.36 -27.96
C ASP A 255 -29.73 25.32 -28.79
N SER A 256 -28.53 25.62 -28.30
CA SER A 256 -27.58 26.62 -28.84
C SER A 256 -26.16 26.06 -29.02
N VAL A 257 -26.00 24.74 -29.13
CA VAL A 257 -24.74 24.12 -29.56
C VAL A 257 -24.51 24.48 -31.03
N PRO A 258 -23.33 25.01 -31.43
CA PRO A 258 -23.01 25.19 -32.84
C PRO A 258 -22.85 23.83 -33.52
N SER A 259 -23.74 23.53 -34.48
CA SER A 259 -23.62 22.40 -35.42
C SER A 259 -22.45 22.70 -36.38
N GLY A 260 -21.22 22.66 -35.87
CA GLY A 260 -20.16 23.50 -36.45
C GLY A 260 -18.73 23.22 -35.98
N VAL A 261 -18.36 21.97 -35.72
CA VAL A 261 -16.95 21.54 -35.84
C VAL A 261 -16.68 21.25 -37.32
N THR A 262 -16.70 22.31 -38.15
CA THR A 262 -16.46 22.21 -39.60
C THR A 262 -14.98 21.99 -39.86
N GLY A 263 -14.56 20.74 -39.72
CA GLY A 263 -13.23 20.26 -40.02
C GLY A 263 -13.29 18.76 -40.12
N GLU A 264 -13.43 18.25 -41.35
CA GLU A 264 -13.26 16.84 -41.70
C GLU A 264 -11.77 16.48 -41.60
N THR A 265 -11.24 16.53 -40.38
CA THR A 265 -10.00 15.83 -40.02
C THR A 265 -10.30 14.35 -40.14
N ALA A 266 -9.83 13.73 -41.22
CA ALA A 266 -10.14 12.34 -41.56
C ALA A 266 -9.83 11.40 -40.38
N SER A 267 -10.86 10.78 -39.83
CA SER A 267 -10.74 9.78 -38.77
C SER A 267 -10.30 8.46 -39.38
N GLU A 268 -9.09 8.01 -39.07
CA GLU A 268 -8.65 6.69 -39.51
C GLU A 268 -9.44 5.62 -38.75
N THR A 269 -10.04 4.69 -39.49
CA THR A 269 -10.74 3.52 -38.94
C THR A 269 -9.93 2.28 -39.31
N ILE A 270 -9.59 1.48 -38.31
CA ILE A 270 -8.76 0.28 -38.41
C ILE A 270 -9.64 -0.91 -38.03
N VAL A 271 -9.71 -1.94 -38.87
CA VAL A 271 -10.49 -3.14 -38.59
C VAL A 271 -9.64 -4.09 -37.74
N MET A 272 -10.21 -4.68 -36.68
CA MET A 272 -9.45 -5.54 -35.76
C MET A 272 -8.81 -6.76 -36.48
N GLY A 273 -9.44 -7.26 -37.55
CA GLY A 273 -8.92 -8.35 -38.38
C GLY A 273 -7.72 -7.97 -39.27
N ASP A 274 -7.36 -6.68 -39.38
CA ASP A 274 -6.15 -6.22 -40.09
C ASP A 274 -4.88 -6.40 -39.24
N TRP A 275 -4.98 -6.90 -38.00
CA TRP A 275 -3.85 -7.08 -37.08
C TRP A 275 -3.32 -8.52 -37.12
N ASP A 276 -2.24 -8.75 -37.89
CA ASP A 276 -1.56 -10.06 -38.03
C ASP A 276 -1.10 -10.71 -36.70
N TRP A 277 -0.99 -9.92 -35.63
CA TRP A 277 -0.57 -10.34 -34.29
C TRP A 277 -1.72 -10.62 -33.31
N LEU A 278 -2.98 -10.45 -33.73
CA LEU A 278 -4.15 -10.72 -32.90
C LEU A 278 -4.48 -12.23 -32.91
N ILE A 279 -4.50 -12.86 -31.73
CA ILE A 279 -4.77 -14.29 -31.62
C ILE A 279 -6.24 -14.55 -31.94
N GLY A 280 -6.51 -15.50 -32.86
CA GLY A 280 -7.86 -15.80 -33.29
C GLY A 280 -8.49 -14.76 -34.22
N ARG A 281 -7.69 -14.03 -35.02
CA ARG A 281 -8.10 -12.97 -35.99
C ARG A 281 -9.35 -13.27 -36.84
N ASP A 282 -9.65 -14.55 -37.09
CA ASP A 282 -10.80 -15.00 -37.90
C ASP A 282 -12.14 -14.82 -37.14
N ARG A 283 -12.12 -14.48 -35.83
CA ARG A 283 -13.28 -14.20 -34.98
C ARG A 283 -13.74 -12.74 -35.13
N THR A 284 -14.90 -12.54 -35.77
CA THR A 284 -15.44 -11.20 -36.12
C THR A 284 -16.21 -10.51 -35.00
N ASP A 285 -16.08 -10.96 -33.75
CA ASP A 285 -16.79 -10.50 -32.54
C ASP A 285 -15.84 -9.99 -31.43
N VAL A 286 -14.51 -10.05 -31.66
CA VAL A 286 -13.51 -9.60 -30.69
C VAL A 286 -13.32 -8.07 -30.75
N THR A 287 -13.54 -7.41 -29.62
CA THR A 287 -13.52 -5.94 -29.46
C THR A 287 -12.53 -5.53 -28.38
N VAL A 288 -11.97 -4.31 -28.45
CA VAL A 288 -11.12 -3.79 -27.37
C VAL A 288 -11.99 -3.27 -26.22
N THR A 289 -11.82 -3.84 -25.03
CA THR A 289 -12.57 -3.50 -23.82
C THR A 289 -11.88 -2.39 -23.01
N HIS A 290 -10.56 -2.45 -22.83
CA HIS A 290 -9.76 -1.40 -22.19
C HIS A 290 -8.52 -1.07 -23.05
N MET A 291 -8.12 0.19 -23.05
CA MET A 291 -6.87 0.66 -23.65
C MET A 291 -6.29 1.81 -22.82
N ILE A 292 -5.05 1.68 -22.39
CA ILE A 292 -4.32 2.67 -21.57
C ILE A 292 -2.96 2.95 -22.25
N PRO A 293 -2.58 4.22 -22.47
CA PRO A 293 -1.26 4.54 -23.01
C PRO A 293 -0.19 4.37 -21.93
N LEU A 294 0.99 3.92 -22.33
CA LEU A 294 2.19 3.98 -21.50
C LEU A 294 2.86 5.34 -21.67
N ASP A 295 3.31 5.90 -20.55
CA ASP A 295 4.02 7.18 -20.53
C ASP A 295 5.48 6.93 -20.92
N GLU A 296 5.78 7.02 -22.22
CA GLU A 296 7.13 6.98 -22.77
C GLU A 296 7.87 8.26 -22.37
N GLY A 297 8.41 8.22 -21.14
CA GLY A 297 8.96 9.36 -20.41
C GLY A 297 9.89 10.22 -21.27
N GLN A 298 9.64 11.53 -21.26
CA GLN A 298 10.31 12.46 -22.14
C GLN A 298 11.84 12.38 -21.95
N PRO A 299 12.63 12.06 -22.99
CA PRO A 299 14.04 12.41 -22.97
C PRO A 299 14.12 13.93 -22.83
N SER A 300 14.93 14.42 -21.89
CA SER A 300 15.09 15.84 -21.64
C SER A 300 15.58 16.55 -22.90
N GLU A 301 14.75 17.43 -23.48
CA GLU A 301 15.22 18.34 -24.52
C GLU A 301 16.27 19.27 -23.91
N ASP A 302 17.52 19.15 -24.38
CA ASP A 302 18.67 19.88 -23.85
C ASP A 302 18.41 21.40 -23.80
N PRO A 303 18.37 22.04 -22.61
CA PRO A 303 18.14 23.48 -22.50
C PRO A 303 19.33 24.32 -23.00
N THR A 304 20.42 23.68 -23.42
CA THR A 304 21.72 24.29 -23.75
C THR A 304 21.75 25.04 -25.09
N MET A 305 20.72 24.90 -25.94
CA MET A 305 20.57 25.69 -27.19
C MET A 305 19.81 27.02 -27.01
N ALA A 306 19.58 27.47 -25.77
CA ALA A 306 19.18 28.85 -25.46
C ALA A 306 20.31 29.85 -25.80
N ALA A 307 20.37 30.28 -27.07
CA ALA A 307 21.49 31.05 -27.61
C ALA A 307 21.77 32.36 -26.84
N GLN A 308 23.02 32.54 -26.39
CA GLN A 308 23.45 33.76 -25.71
C GLN A 308 23.36 35.00 -26.62
N PRO A 309 22.86 36.14 -26.13
CA PRO A 309 22.79 37.38 -26.91
C PRO A 309 24.18 38.05 -27.03
N SER A 310 24.99 37.60 -27.98
CA SER A 310 26.31 38.17 -28.25
C SER A 310 26.21 39.61 -28.74
N LEU A 311 26.59 40.58 -27.89
CA LEU A 311 26.63 42.00 -28.21
C LEU A 311 27.68 42.32 -29.28
N SER A 312 27.26 42.38 -30.55
CA SER A 312 28.05 42.99 -31.63
C SER A 312 27.16 43.89 -32.51
N ARG A 313 27.76 44.91 -33.13
CA ARG A 313 27.05 46.12 -33.59
C ARG A 313 27.52 46.53 -35.00
N GLN A 314 26.82 46.13 -36.06
CA GLN A 314 26.98 46.79 -37.37
C GLN A 314 25.81 46.62 -38.37
N THR A 315 25.27 47.77 -38.78
CA THR A 315 24.84 48.12 -40.16
C THR A 315 24.09 47.09 -41.02
N SER A 316 22.76 47.13 -40.93
CA SER A 316 21.85 47.45 -42.05
C SER A 316 22.22 47.02 -43.49
N ARG A 317 21.42 46.12 -44.06
CA ARG A 317 20.86 46.28 -45.42
C ARG A 317 19.51 45.55 -45.55
N THR A 318 18.58 46.15 -46.28
CA THR A 318 17.21 45.64 -46.45
C THR A 318 17.03 44.90 -47.77
N SER A 319 16.38 43.75 -47.71
CA SER A 319 15.79 43.06 -48.86
C SER A 319 14.55 42.33 -48.41
N LEU A 320 13.40 42.57 -49.05
CA LEU A 320 12.13 41.97 -48.65
C LEU A 320 11.97 40.58 -49.27
N SER A 321 11.67 39.59 -48.43
CA SER A 321 11.09 38.31 -48.83
C SER A 321 9.95 37.95 -47.87
N SER A 322 8.98 37.17 -48.34
CA SER A 322 7.66 37.05 -47.70
C SER A 322 7.67 36.21 -46.40
N PRO A 323 7.09 36.70 -45.29
CA PRO A 323 7.01 35.95 -44.03
C PRO A 323 5.78 35.02 -43.99
N TYR A 324 5.73 34.02 -44.88
CA TYR A 324 4.87 32.84 -44.70
C TYR A 324 5.68 31.71 -44.05
N GLY A 325 6.02 31.90 -42.78
CA GLY A 325 6.52 30.81 -41.95
C GLY A 325 5.39 29.86 -41.61
N HIS A 326 5.48 28.61 -42.04
CA HIS A 326 4.58 27.57 -41.53
C HIS A 326 4.80 27.41 -40.03
N SER A 327 3.73 27.49 -39.24
CA SER A 327 3.78 27.09 -37.83
C SER A 327 4.21 25.62 -37.74
N PRO A 328 5.12 25.24 -36.82
CA PRO A 328 5.46 23.84 -36.64
C PRO A 328 4.20 23.08 -36.21
N VAL A 329 3.75 22.17 -37.06
CA VAL A 329 2.74 21.17 -36.68
C VAL A 329 3.44 20.21 -35.71
N PRO A 330 2.87 19.91 -34.52
CA PRO A 330 3.47 18.96 -33.59
C PRO A 330 3.62 17.61 -34.28
N LYS A 331 4.84 17.08 -34.31
CA LYS A 331 5.10 15.73 -34.80
C LYS A 331 4.50 14.74 -33.80
N ARG A 332 3.53 13.93 -34.21
CA ARG A 332 3.05 12.78 -33.42
C ARG A 332 4.26 11.93 -33.01
N LYS A 333 4.34 11.59 -31.73
CA LYS A 333 5.35 10.66 -31.19
C LYS A 333 4.82 9.22 -31.28
N ALA A 334 5.72 8.24 -31.41
CA ALA A 334 5.34 6.84 -31.23
C ALA A 334 4.73 6.66 -29.82
N THR A 335 3.76 5.76 -29.70
CA THR A 335 3.06 5.52 -28.43
C THR A 335 2.77 4.03 -28.24
N THR A 336 3.19 3.50 -27.11
CA THR A 336 2.89 2.14 -26.68
C THR A 336 1.66 2.14 -25.76
N PHE A 337 0.79 1.15 -25.93
CA PHE A 337 -0.47 0.96 -25.22
C PHE A 337 -0.52 -0.44 -24.62
N VAL A 338 -1.22 -0.56 -23.50
CA VAL A 338 -1.72 -1.86 -23.03
C VAL A 338 -3.22 -1.91 -23.31
N LEU A 339 -3.67 -3.00 -23.92
CA LEU A 339 -5.08 -3.20 -24.28
C LEU A 339 -5.57 -4.60 -23.86
N THR A 340 -6.86 -4.68 -23.53
CA THR A 340 -7.58 -5.93 -23.27
C THR A 340 -8.71 -6.10 -24.28
N THR A 341 -9.05 -7.35 -24.59
CA THR A 341 -10.08 -7.69 -25.58
C THR A 341 -11.25 -8.46 -24.97
N SER A 342 -12.39 -8.50 -25.66
CA SER A 342 -13.63 -9.14 -25.18
C SER A 342 -13.59 -10.67 -25.15
N ASP A 343 -12.51 -11.29 -25.62
CA ASP A 343 -12.19 -12.71 -25.43
C ASP A 343 -11.38 -12.97 -24.14
N GLY A 344 -11.10 -11.92 -23.34
CA GLY A 344 -10.35 -12.01 -22.09
C GLY A 344 -8.83 -12.00 -22.26
N ARG A 345 -8.28 -11.80 -23.46
CA ARG A 345 -6.83 -11.66 -23.66
C ARG A 345 -6.34 -10.22 -23.38
N ALA A 346 -5.03 -10.08 -23.18
CA ALA A 346 -4.36 -8.77 -23.12
C ALA A 346 -3.06 -8.71 -23.92
N TYR A 347 -2.81 -7.53 -24.49
CA TYR A 347 -1.75 -7.27 -25.46
C TYR A 347 -1.00 -5.98 -25.12
N LEU A 348 0.31 -5.98 -25.38
CA LEU A 348 1.13 -4.77 -25.46
C LEU A 348 1.22 -4.39 -26.94
N ALA A 349 0.79 -3.19 -27.32
CA ALA A 349 0.74 -2.76 -28.72
C ALA A 349 1.33 -1.35 -28.91
N ARG A 350 2.13 -1.15 -29.96
CA ARG A 350 2.82 0.10 -30.26
C ARG A 350 2.31 0.67 -31.59
N TRP A 351 1.91 1.94 -31.55
CA TRP A 351 1.54 2.74 -32.70
C TRP A 351 2.72 3.62 -33.09
N SER A 352 3.27 3.42 -34.27
CA SER A 352 4.49 4.09 -34.74
C SER A 352 4.53 4.19 -36.26
N PRO A 353 5.28 5.15 -36.84
CA PRO A 353 5.63 5.07 -38.26
C PRO A 353 6.51 3.82 -38.52
N PRO A 354 6.47 3.25 -39.74
CA PRO A 354 7.40 2.19 -40.13
C PRO A 354 8.84 2.69 -40.01
N ALA A 355 9.75 1.81 -39.60
CA ALA A 355 11.16 2.17 -39.45
C ALA A 355 11.77 2.60 -40.79
N GLU A 356 12.42 3.76 -40.82
CA GLU A 356 13.26 4.14 -41.95
C GLU A 356 14.51 3.24 -41.95
N ASP A 357 14.66 2.41 -42.99
CA ASP A 357 15.91 1.68 -43.23
C ASP A 357 17.05 2.67 -43.42
N VAL A 358 17.87 2.86 -42.38
CA VAL A 358 19.04 3.76 -42.41
C VAL A 358 20.14 3.12 -43.27
N LEU A 359 19.96 3.22 -44.59
CA LEU A 359 20.95 2.87 -45.60
C LEU A 359 22.15 3.82 -45.48
N GLY A 360 23.08 3.46 -44.60
CA GLY A 360 24.25 4.26 -44.27
C GLY A 360 25.09 4.58 -45.51
N GLY A 361 25.35 5.87 -45.73
CA GLY A 361 26.27 6.36 -46.74
C GLY A 361 27.72 5.99 -46.42
N GLY A 362 28.13 4.76 -46.77
CA GLY A 362 29.48 4.23 -46.63
C GLY A 362 30.11 3.93 -47.98
N SER A 363 31.41 4.20 -48.12
CA SER A 363 32.15 3.99 -49.36
C SER A 363 32.35 2.50 -49.70
N GLN A 364 32.47 2.20 -50.99
CA GLN A 364 32.95 0.91 -51.49
C GLN A 364 34.33 0.57 -50.90
N ASP A 365 34.55 -0.68 -50.48
CA ASP A 365 35.73 -1.44 -50.94
C ASP A 365 35.56 -2.97 -50.78
N ASN A 366 36.56 -3.72 -51.24
CA ASN A 366 36.45 -5.08 -51.78
C ASN A 366 36.51 -6.28 -50.79
N LEU A 367 35.73 -7.32 -51.15
CA LEU A 367 36.04 -8.77 -51.15
C LEU A 367 36.64 -9.47 -49.91
N GLY A 368 35.92 -10.50 -49.44
CA GLY A 368 36.49 -11.62 -48.65
C GLY A 368 35.53 -12.81 -48.57
N GLN A 369 35.94 -14.00 -49.01
CA GLN A 369 35.17 -15.25 -48.89
C GLN A 369 35.61 -16.07 -47.67
N HIS A 370 34.67 -16.75 -47.02
CA HIS A 370 34.75 -18.03 -46.27
C HIS A 370 33.59 -18.07 -45.23
N SER A 371 32.59 -18.94 -45.35
CA SER A 371 32.59 -20.39 -45.08
C SER A 371 32.12 -20.76 -43.65
N ALA A 372 30.80 -20.78 -43.48
CA ALA A 372 30.00 -21.64 -42.59
C ALA A 372 30.49 -21.96 -41.15
N ALA A 373 29.76 -21.42 -40.18
CA ALA A 373 29.43 -22.11 -38.92
C ALA A 373 27.97 -21.77 -38.55
N ALA A 374 27.17 -22.76 -38.15
CA ALA A 374 25.74 -22.59 -37.88
C ALA A 374 25.41 -22.75 -36.39
N SER A 375 24.60 -21.84 -35.87
CA SER A 375 23.91 -21.94 -34.57
C SER A 375 22.51 -21.34 -34.72
N ALA A 376 21.50 -21.95 -34.11
CA ALA A 376 20.09 -21.65 -34.38
C ALA A 376 19.57 -20.42 -33.62
N ALA A 377 18.99 -19.45 -34.35
CA ALA A 377 18.24 -18.32 -33.79
C ALA A 377 17.34 -17.62 -34.86
N SER A 378 16.58 -18.37 -35.67
CA SER A 378 15.51 -17.81 -36.55
C SER A 378 14.71 -18.91 -37.27
N LEU A 379 13.51 -19.24 -36.78
CA LEU A 379 12.50 -20.02 -37.50
C LEU A 379 11.09 -19.60 -37.04
N TRP A 380 10.54 -18.49 -37.56
CA TRP A 380 9.08 -18.21 -37.54
C TRP A 380 8.70 -17.33 -38.75
N SER A 381 8.31 -17.99 -39.84
CA SER A 381 7.58 -17.43 -40.99
C SER A 381 7.22 -18.61 -41.92
N PRO A 382 5.97 -19.12 -41.90
CA PRO A 382 5.58 -20.23 -42.78
C PRO A 382 5.46 -19.74 -44.24
N THR A 383 6.15 -20.42 -45.16
CA THR A 383 6.16 -20.05 -46.58
C THR A 383 4.90 -20.54 -47.29
N GLY A 384 4.08 -19.59 -47.77
CA GLY A 384 2.88 -19.85 -48.57
C GLY A 384 2.92 -19.09 -49.91
N ASN A 385 2.84 -19.84 -51.02
CA ASN A 385 2.95 -19.40 -52.42
C ASN A 385 2.56 -17.93 -52.75
N ALA A 386 3.50 -17.21 -53.35
CA ALA A 386 3.26 -15.87 -53.90
C ALA A 386 2.51 -15.88 -55.25
N PRO A 387 1.66 -14.86 -55.51
CA PRO A 387 1.37 -14.37 -56.85
C PRO A 387 2.12 -13.06 -57.17
N SER A 388 2.58 -12.96 -58.42
CA SER A 388 2.98 -11.77 -59.19
C SER A 388 3.13 -10.39 -58.49
N GLN A 389 4.32 -9.82 -58.65
CA GLN A 389 4.70 -8.41 -58.44
C GLN A 389 3.55 -7.38 -58.62
N ALA A 390 3.24 -6.63 -57.56
CA ALA A 390 2.56 -5.34 -57.63
C ALA A 390 3.58 -4.21 -57.44
N ASN A 391 3.45 -3.11 -58.19
CA ASN A 391 4.35 -1.96 -58.08
C ASN A 391 4.00 -1.13 -56.83
N TYR A 392 4.76 -1.27 -55.76
CA TYR A 392 4.69 -0.35 -54.63
C TYR A 392 5.06 1.08 -55.07
N SER A 393 4.20 2.03 -54.77
CA SER A 393 4.47 3.45 -54.99
C SER A 393 5.13 4.07 -53.76
N MET A 394 5.93 5.13 -53.94
CA MET A 394 6.58 5.86 -52.83
C MET A 394 5.59 6.52 -51.84
N ALA A 395 4.27 6.47 -52.09
CA ALA A 395 3.26 7.05 -51.20
C ALA A 395 2.94 6.17 -49.97
N ASP A 396 3.33 4.89 -49.96
CA ASP A 396 2.93 3.93 -48.92
C ASP A 396 3.79 4.04 -47.64
N GLN A 397 4.98 4.67 -47.73
CA GLN A 397 5.98 4.74 -46.65
C GLN A 397 5.59 5.66 -45.48
N SER A 398 4.46 6.36 -45.54
CA SER A 398 4.03 7.33 -44.51
C SER A 398 2.85 6.88 -43.63
N ARG A 399 2.33 5.65 -43.78
CA ARG A 399 1.21 5.17 -42.96
C ARG A 399 1.70 4.60 -41.63
N TRP A 400 1.09 5.01 -40.52
CA TRP A 400 1.44 4.48 -39.20
C TRP A 400 0.95 3.04 -39.02
N THR A 401 1.79 2.20 -38.43
CA THR A 401 1.56 0.77 -38.23
C THR A 401 1.32 0.43 -36.76
N TRP A 402 0.49 -0.59 -36.52
CA TRP A 402 0.26 -1.17 -35.19
C TRP A 402 0.94 -2.53 -35.08
N THR A 403 1.92 -2.65 -34.19
CA THR A 403 2.59 -3.92 -33.86
C THR A 403 2.24 -4.30 -32.43
N GLY A 404 1.94 -5.57 -32.12
CA GLY A 404 1.61 -5.98 -30.76
C GLY A 404 2.01 -7.41 -30.42
N VAL A 405 1.95 -7.73 -29.12
CA VAL A 405 2.30 -9.02 -28.53
C VAL A 405 1.30 -9.37 -27.44
N CYS A 406 0.70 -10.56 -27.50
CA CYS A 406 -0.15 -11.10 -26.43
C CYS A 406 0.70 -11.54 -25.23
N PHE A 407 0.28 -11.20 -24.01
CA PHE A 407 0.96 -11.60 -22.78
C PHE A 407 0.04 -12.17 -21.69
N HIS A 408 -1.28 -12.17 -21.93
CA HIS A 408 -2.28 -12.68 -20.99
C HIS A 408 -3.40 -13.45 -21.74
N PRO A 409 -3.83 -14.62 -21.24
CA PRO A 409 -3.35 -15.30 -20.03
C PRO A 409 -1.92 -15.83 -20.20
N SER A 410 -1.15 -15.83 -19.10
CA SER A 410 0.24 -16.30 -19.09
C SER A 410 0.31 -17.82 -19.02
N VAL A 411 0.92 -18.39 -20.05
CA VAL A 411 1.08 -19.83 -20.25
C VAL A 411 2.58 -20.13 -20.37
N PRO A 412 3.09 -21.26 -19.84
CA PRO A 412 4.47 -21.66 -20.05
C PRO A 412 4.81 -21.74 -21.55
N ALA A 413 5.91 -21.11 -21.96
CA ALA A 413 6.32 -21.11 -23.36
C ALA A 413 6.63 -22.54 -23.85
N GLN A 414 5.94 -22.96 -24.92
CA GLN A 414 6.15 -24.23 -25.61
C GLN A 414 6.67 -23.98 -27.03
N GLU A 415 7.26 -24.99 -27.65
CA GLU A 415 7.83 -24.90 -29.00
C GLU A 415 6.75 -24.92 -30.12
N VAL A 416 5.50 -25.25 -29.78
CA VAL A 416 4.37 -25.39 -30.72
C VAL A 416 3.30 -24.34 -30.42
N VAL A 417 2.94 -23.55 -31.43
CA VAL A 417 1.97 -22.44 -31.30
C VAL A 417 0.56 -22.94 -31.00
N GLU A 418 0.11 -24.02 -31.65
CA GLU A 418 -1.22 -24.60 -31.45
C GLU A 418 -1.44 -25.12 -30.02
N GLU A 419 -0.40 -25.67 -29.37
CA GLU A 419 -0.46 -26.11 -27.97
C GLU A 419 -0.54 -24.91 -27.01
N TYR A 420 0.23 -23.85 -27.29
CA TYR A 420 0.19 -22.62 -26.51
C TYR A 420 -1.19 -21.93 -26.57
N GLU A 421 -1.82 -21.86 -27.75
CA GLU A 421 -3.18 -21.33 -27.89
C GLU A 421 -4.21 -22.18 -27.14
N GLN A 422 -4.13 -23.52 -27.23
CA GLN A 422 -5.02 -24.43 -26.48
C GLN A 422 -4.85 -24.29 -24.96
N LEU A 423 -3.63 -24.09 -24.47
CA LEU A 423 -3.39 -23.82 -23.05
C LEU A 423 -3.89 -22.42 -22.61
N GLN A 424 -3.87 -21.42 -23.50
CA GLN A 424 -4.52 -20.14 -23.23
C GLN A 424 -6.04 -20.29 -23.14
N GLU A 425 -6.68 -21.02 -24.06
CA GLU A 425 -8.13 -21.27 -23.98
C GLU A 425 -8.51 -22.05 -22.71
N GLN A 426 -7.73 -23.07 -22.33
CA GLN A 426 -7.89 -23.76 -21.03
C GLN A 426 -7.66 -22.88 -19.79
N ALA A 427 -6.99 -21.74 -19.91
CA ALA A 427 -6.86 -20.75 -18.84
C ALA A 427 -8.08 -19.81 -18.81
N LEU A 428 -8.54 -19.35 -19.98
CA LEU A 428 -9.78 -18.56 -20.12
C LEU A 428 -10.99 -19.33 -19.58
N ASP A 429 -11.12 -20.63 -19.90
CA ASP A 429 -12.15 -21.55 -19.37
C ASP A 429 -12.17 -21.66 -17.83
N ARG A 430 -11.06 -21.33 -17.16
CA ARG A 430 -10.95 -21.32 -15.68
C ARG A 430 -11.28 -19.96 -15.07
N GLY A 431 -11.64 -18.96 -15.88
CA GLY A 431 -11.91 -17.58 -15.45
C GLY A 431 -10.68 -16.67 -15.45
N LYS A 432 -9.55 -17.06 -16.07
CA LYS A 432 -8.37 -16.20 -16.26
C LYS A 432 -8.52 -15.23 -17.45
N GLY A 433 -9.74 -14.76 -17.72
CA GLY A 433 -10.03 -13.72 -18.69
C GLY A 433 -9.90 -12.33 -18.08
N ALA A 434 -9.27 -11.40 -18.79
CA ALA A 434 -9.05 -10.01 -18.38
C ALA A 434 -10.37 -9.21 -18.31
N SER A 435 -10.81 -8.89 -17.10
CA SER A 435 -12.01 -8.08 -16.82
C SER A 435 -11.69 -6.64 -16.40
N ALA A 436 -10.47 -6.35 -15.94
CA ALA A 436 -10.03 -5.02 -15.54
C ALA A 436 -8.53 -4.81 -15.80
N LEU A 437 -8.10 -3.54 -15.97
CA LEU A 437 -6.72 -3.16 -16.30
C LEU A 437 -6.26 -1.98 -15.44
N GLY A 438 -5.02 -2.01 -14.94
CA GLY A 438 -4.38 -0.90 -14.23
C GLY A 438 -2.86 -0.84 -14.44
N VAL A 439 -2.35 0.28 -14.96
CA VAL A 439 -0.92 0.51 -15.25
C VAL A 439 -0.24 1.27 -14.10
N ASN A 440 1.01 0.91 -13.80
CA ASN A 440 1.89 1.54 -12.82
C ASN A 440 3.22 1.94 -13.48
N SER A 441 3.23 3.12 -14.12
CA SER A 441 4.43 3.68 -14.76
C SER A 441 5.58 3.96 -13.78
N ALA A 442 5.26 4.16 -12.50
CA ALA A 442 6.22 4.49 -11.46
C ALA A 442 7.03 3.28 -10.94
N MET A 443 6.66 2.05 -11.35
CA MET A 443 7.36 0.79 -11.02
C MET A 443 7.50 -0.16 -12.23
N ASP A 444 7.12 0.27 -13.43
CA ASP A 444 7.10 -0.55 -14.66
C ASP A 444 6.25 -1.84 -14.55
N LEU A 445 5.04 -1.72 -13.96
CA LEU A 445 4.11 -2.84 -13.78
C LEU A 445 2.75 -2.63 -14.48
N VAL A 446 2.11 -3.74 -14.85
CA VAL A 446 0.74 -3.81 -15.37
C VAL A 446 -0.03 -4.84 -14.56
N ALA A 447 -1.15 -4.44 -13.98
CA ALA A 447 -2.09 -5.35 -13.31
C ALA A 447 -3.30 -5.64 -14.21
N ILE A 448 -3.62 -6.92 -14.38
CA ILE A 448 -4.83 -7.40 -15.04
C ILE A 448 -5.69 -8.11 -13.99
N GLY A 449 -6.90 -7.60 -13.79
CA GLY A 449 -7.92 -8.24 -12.97
C GLY A 449 -8.66 -9.28 -13.79
N CYS A 450 -8.91 -10.45 -13.21
CA CYS A 450 -9.49 -11.60 -13.89
C CYS A 450 -10.97 -11.83 -13.49
N GLU A 451 -11.71 -12.56 -14.32
CA GLU A 451 -13.10 -12.95 -14.03
C GLU A 451 -13.23 -13.88 -12.81
N ASP A 452 -12.22 -14.72 -12.54
CA ASP A 452 -12.12 -15.53 -11.32
C ASP A 452 -11.87 -14.70 -10.03
N GLY A 453 -11.58 -13.40 -10.18
CA GLY A 453 -11.29 -12.46 -9.09
C GLY A 453 -9.81 -12.34 -8.71
N THR A 454 -8.91 -13.11 -9.34
CA THR A 454 -7.46 -12.98 -9.16
C THR A 454 -6.92 -11.76 -9.92
N ILE A 455 -5.71 -11.31 -9.56
CA ILE A 455 -5.01 -10.23 -10.27
C ILE A 455 -3.65 -10.75 -10.73
N SER A 456 -3.44 -10.81 -12.04
CA SER A 456 -2.13 -11.13 -12.64
C SER A 456 -1.33 -9.84 -12.84
N VAL A 457 -0.15 -9.73 -12.23
CA VAL A 457 0.72 -8.55 -12.34
C VAL A 457 1.96 -8.88 -13.17
N TYR A 458 2.19 -8.12 -14.23
CA TYR A 458 3.27 -8.27 -15.20
C TYR A 458 4.28 -7.14 -15.04
N SER A 459 5.57 -7.44 -15.23
CA SER A 459 6.61 -6.43 -15.35
C SER A 459 6.84 -6.08 -16.81
N LEU A 460 6.81 -4.79 -17.11
CA LEU A 460 7.18 -4.26 -18.41
C LEU A 460 8.71 -4.40 -18.60
N PRO A 461 9.17 -4.75 -19.81
CA PRO A 461 10.59 -4.74 -20.11
C PRO A 461 11.14 -3.31 -20.01
N ALA A 462 12.33 -3.17 -19.44
CA ALA A 462 13.04 -1.89 -19.50
C ALA A 462 13.50 -1.61 -20.94
N PRO A 463 13.59 -0.32 -21.37
CA PRO A 463 14.19 0.02 -22.64
C PRO A 463 15.62 -0.56 -22.77
N ALA A 464 16.04 -0.84 -24.00
CA ALA A 464 17.09 -1.82 -24.32
C ALA A 464 18.50 -1.55 -23.74
N THR A 465 18.75 -0.38 -23.14
CA THR A 465 20.01 -0.05 -22.47
C THR A 465 20.38 -1.04 -21.36
N LEU A 466 19.40 -1.54 -20.59
CA LEU A 466 19.61 -2.53 -19.53
C LEU A 466 19.73 -3.99 -20.01
N GLN A 467 19.68 -4.26 -21.31
CA GLN A 467 19.78 -5.61 -21.89
C GLN A 467 21.09 -5.87 -22.68
N GLN A 468 22.07 -4.96 -22.63
CA GLN A 468 23.37 -5.12 -23.30
C GLN A 468 24.31 -6.12 -22.58
N ALA A 469 23.84 -7.36 -22.42
CA ALA A 469 24.61 -8.53 -22.02
C ALA A 469 24.07 -9.85 -22.65
N SER A 470 22.81 -9.87 -23.13
CA SER A 470 22.23 -11.04 -23.82
C SER A 470 22.50 -10.99 -25.33
N THR A 471 23.16 -12.02 -25.87
CA THR A 471 23.61 -12.09 -27.26
C THR A 471 22.53 -12.50 -28.27
N SER A 472 21.47 -11.68 -28.41
CA SER A 472 20.47 -11.80 -29.47
C SER A 472 20.53 -10.61 -30.43
N LYS A 473 20.65 -10.87 -31.75
CA LYS A 473 20.47 -9.86 -32.80
C LYS A 473 18.98 -9.58 -33.08
N THR A 474 18.24 -9.25 -32.03
CA THR A 474 16.88 -8.70 -32.15
C THR A 474 16.98 -7.25 -32.65
N PRO A 475 16.15 -6.82 -33.62
CA PRO A 475 16.15 -5.43 -34.06
C PRO A 475 15.67 -4.52 -32.93
N ALA A 476 16.19 -3.29 -32.88
CA ALA A 476 15.99 -2.37 -31.75
C ALA A 476 14.53 -1.93 -31.52
N ASP A 477 13.64 -2.13 -32.50
CA ASP A 477 12.21 -1.80 -32.45
C ASP A 477 11.28 -2.96 -32.07
N ALA A 478 11.80 -4.18 -31.86
CA ALA A 478 10.98 -5.34 -31.51
C ALA A 478 10.37 -5.20 -30.09
N LEU A 479 9.05 -5.25 -29.99
CA LEU A 479 8.34 -5.30 -28.70
C LEU A 479 8.71 -6.57 -27.93
N VAL A 480 9.31 -6.40 -26.75
CA VAL A 480 9.57 -7.49 -25.81
C VAL A 480 8.29 -7.77 -25.02
N CYS A 481 7.93 -9.05 -24.87
CA CYS A 481 6.74 -9.47 -24.14
C CYS A 481 6.86 -9.16 -22.63
N PRO A 482 5.84 -8.53 -21.99
CA PRO A 482 5.77 -8.40 -20.53
C PRO A 482 5.83 -9.75 -19.82
N VAL A 483 6.63 -9.85 -18.76
CA VAL A 483 6.84 -11.10 -18.02
C VAL A 483 5.96 -11.11 -16.78
N LEU A 484 5.27 -12.22 -16.50
CA LEU A 484 4.50 -12.38 -15.27
C LEU A 484 5.41 -12.17 -14.05
N SER A 485 5.10 -11.16 -13.24
CA SER A 485 5.71 -11.00 -11.94
C SER A 485 5.02 -11.93 -10.95
N HIS A 486 3.81 -11.60 -10.51
CA HIS A 486 3.16 -12.29 -9.41
C HIS A 486 1.65 -12.29 -9.59
N GLU A 487 0.98 -13.20 -8.90
CA GLU A 487 -0.47 -13.21 -8.79
C GLU A 487 -0.90 -12.78 -7.38
N CYS A 488 -1.97 -11.98 -7.33
CA CYS A 488 -2.69 -11.64 -6.12
C CYS A 488 -3.99 -12.47 -6.10
N ALA A 489 -3.99 -13.56 -5.34
CA ALA A 489 -5.13 -14.45 -5.17
C ALA A 489 -5.50 -14.53 -3.68
N LEU A 490 -6.72 -14.09 -3.33
CA LEU A 490 -7.13 -13.93 -1.93
C LEU A 490 -7.02 -15.23 -1.11
N ARG A 491 -7.36 -16.38 -1.72
CA ARG A 491 -7.27 -17.70 -1.08
C ARG A 491 -5.82 -18.11 -0.76
N GLU A 492 -4.87 -17.82 -1.66
CA GLU A 492 -3.45 -18.08 -1.43
C GLU A 492 -2.92 -17.22 -0.28
N SER A 493 -3.18 -15.91 -0.32
CA SER A 493 -2.70 -14.96 0.71
C SER A 493 -3.27 -15.18 2.11
N LEU A 494 -4.31 -16.02 2.23
CA LEU A 494 -4.93 -16.42 3.50
C LEU A 494 -4.67 -17.90 3.84
N ASN A 495 -3.85 -18.61 3.06
CA ASN A 495 -3.58 -20.05 3.19
C ASN A 495 -4.85 -20.90 3.38
N THR A 496 -5.96 -20.55 2.71
CA THR A 496 -7.30 -21.10 2.99
C THR A 496 -7.93 -21.84 1.82
N THR A 497 -8.49 -23.02 2.12
CA THR A 497 -9.24 -23.87 1.17
C THR A 497 -10.74 -23.57 1.17
N ALA A 498 -11.18 -22.49 1.83
CA ALA A 498 -12.59 -22.12 1.98
C ALA A 498 -13.26 -21.76 0.63
N SER A 499 -13.99 -22.72 0.05
CA SER A 499 -14.72 -22.55 -1.21
C SER A 499 -15.81 -21.47 -1.15
N ALA A 500 -16.37 -21.21 0.03
CA ALA A 500 -17.37 -20.16 0.26
C ALA A 500 -16.82 -18.73 0.15
N LEU A 501 -15.50 -18.54 0.20
CA LEU A 501 -14.86 -17.24 -0.04
C LEU A 501 -14.84 -16.99 -1.55
N VAL A 502 -15.81 -16.20 -2.04
CA VAL A 502 -16.02 -15.88 -3.46
C VAL A 502 -16.01 -14.37 -3.64
N THR A 503 -15.04 -13.85 -4.38
CA THR A 503 -14.90 -12.41 -4.69
C THR A 503 -15.79 -11.98 -5.87
N GLY A 504 -16.04 -12.90 -6.81
CA GLY A 504 -16.49 -12.54 -8.15
C GLY A 504 -15.41 -11.82 -8.97
N ARG A 505 -15.75 -11.42 -10.19
CA ARG A 505 -14.83 -10.73 -11.12
C ARG A 505 -14.25 -9.44 -10.54
N VAL A 506 -13.07 -9.05 -11.02
CA VAL A 506 -12.53 -7.71 -10.80
C VAL A 506 -13.27 -6.71 -11.69
N GLU A 507 -13.89 -5.68 -11.10
CA GLU A 507 -14.62 -4.62 -11.81
C GLU A 507 -13.73 -3.39 -12.09
N CYS A 508 -12.74 -3.15 -11.23
CA CYS A 508 -11.85 -2.00 -11.33
C CYS A 508 -10.54 -2.17 -10.54
N LEU A 509 -9.49 -1.54 -11.04
CA LEU A 509 -8.15 -1.49 -10.46
C LEU A 509 -7.67 -0.03 -10.44
N ALA A 510 -7.00 0.41 -9.36
CA ALA A 510 -6.25 1.67 -9.37
C ALA A 510 -5.00 1.61 -8.48
N TRP A 511 -3.86 1.94 -9.08
CA TRP A 511 -2.60 2.14 -8.39
C TRP A 511 -2.56 3.49 -7.66
N THR A 512 -1.85 3.54 -6.53
CA THR A 512 -1.48 4.81 -5.88
C THR A 512 -0.52 5.60 -6.78
N SER A 513 -0.51 6.94 -6.69
CA SER A 513 0.33 7.78 -7.56
C SER A 513 1.85 7.62 -7.32
N ASP A 514 2.24 6.97 -6.23
CA ASP A 514 3.63 6.60 -5.93
C ASP A 514 3.98 5.16 -6.32
N GLY A 515 3.02 4.40 -6.87
CA GLY A 515 3.18 3.04 -7.38
C GLY A 515 3.29 1.94 -6.33
N TYR A 516 3.04 2.24 -5.04
CA TYR A 516 3.30 1.33 -3.92
C TYR A 516 2.11 0.47 -3.45
N ALA A 517 0.87 0.80 -3.84
CA ALA A 517 -0.28 -0.07 -3.57
C ALA A 517 -1.30 -0.08 -4.72
N LEU A 518 -2.02 -1.18 -4.82
CA LEU A 518 -3.08 -1.45 -5.78
C LEU A 518 -4.41 -1.64 -5.04
N ALA A 519 -5.37 -0.76 -5.32
CA ALA A 519 -6.75 -0.95 -4.90
C ALA A 519 -7.51 -1.77 -5.95
N CYS A 520 -8.25 -2.78 -5.50
CA CYS A 520 -9.06 -3.68 -6.32
C CYS A 520 -10.52 -3.65 -5.86
N GLY A 521 -11.43 -3.32 -6.78
CA GLY A 521 -12.87 -3.47 -6.59
C GLY A 521 -13.34 -4.78 -7.21
N TRP A 522 -13.92 -5.65 -6.40
CA TRP A 522 -14.56 -6.89 -6.84
C TRP A 522 -16.07 -6.72 -6.93
N ALA A 523 -16.73 -7.55 -7.73
CA ALA A 523 -18.18 -7.60 -7.81
C ALA A 523 -18.86 -7.93 -6.45
N GLN A 524 -18.17 -8.65 -5.56
CA GLN A 524 -18.65 -9.02 -4.21
C GLN A 524 -17.69 -8.56 -3.08
N GLY A 525 -16.92 -7.50 -3.28
CA GLY A 525 -16.07 -6.94 -2.22
C GLY A 525 -15.00 -5.96 -2.70
N TRP A 526 -13.93 -5.82 -1.92
CA TRP A 526 -12.75 -5.01 -2.26
C TRP A 526 -11.48 -5.53 -1.58
N SER A 527 -10.32 -5.13 -2.10
CA SER A 527 -9.02 -5.39 -1.47
C SER A 527 -7.96 -4.33 -1.80
N ILE A 528 -6.96 -4.24 -0.94
CA ILE A 528 -5.76 -3.42 -1.06
C ILE A 528 -4.55 -4.34 -1.01
N TRP A 529 -3.74 -4.29 -2.07
CA TRP A 529 -2.51 -5.05 -2.22
C TRP A 529 -1.32 -4.11 -2.21
N SER A 530 -0.21 -4.55 -1.62
CA SER A 530 1.09 -3.91 -1.81
C SER A 530 1.63 -4.24 -3.21
N VAL A 531 2.58 -3.45 -3.71
CA VAL A 531 3.07 -3.51 -5.09
C VAL A 531 3.61 -4.88 -5.54
N TYR A 532 4.12 -5.71 -4.62
CA TYR A 532 4.52 -7.09 -4.91
C TYR A 532 3.65 -8.17 -4.26
N GLY A 533 2.37 -7.87 -4.04
CA GLY A 533 1.33 -8.86 -3.77
C GLY A 533 1.09 -9.21 -2.30
N ARG A 534 1.62 -8.42 -1.35
CA ARG A 534 1.20 -8.53 0.07
C ARG A 534 -0.25 -8.07 0.19
N LEU A 535 -1.12 -8.94 0.70
CA LEU A 535 -2.47 -8.53 1.11
C LEU A 535 -2.39 -7.57 2.31
N GLY A 536 -3.03 -6.40 2.21
CA GLY A 536 -3.01 -5.37 3.25
C GLY A 536 -4.36 -5.14 3.94
N SER A 537 -5.47 -5.12 3.19
CA SER A 537 -6.83 -5.04 3.73
C SER A 537 -7.83 -5.52 2.70
N TRP A 538 -8.96 -6.08 3.12
CA TRP A 538 -9.96 -6.68 2.24
C TRP A 538 -11.30 -6.89 2.94
N SER A 539 -12.37 -7.02 2.17
CA SER A 539 -13.66 -7.54 2.62
C SER A 539 -14.35 -8.27 1.47
N VAL A 540 -15.06 -9.35 1.78
CA VAL A 540 -15.85 -10.13 0.81
C VAL A 540 -17.25 -10.42 1.36
N ALA A 541 -18.27 -10.22 0.52
CA ALA A 541 -19.68 -10.44 0.80
C ALA A 541 -20.02 -11.94 0.87
N GLY A 542 -19.56 -12.60 1.94
CA GLY A 542 -19.86 -14.00 2.22
C GLY A 542 -21.34 -14.26 2.53
N GLY A 543 -21.74 -15.55 2.48
CA GLY A 543 -23.06 -16.01 2.92
C GLY A 543 -23.28 -16.04 4.43
N LEU A 544 -22.41 -15.39 5.20
CA LEU A 544 -22.56 -15.11 6.63
C LEU A 544 -23.07 -13.68 6.81
N ASP A 545 -23.94 -13.42 7.79
CA ASP A 545 -24.48 -12.07 8.04
C ASP A 545 -23.40 -10.99 8.32
N THR A 546 -22.19 -11.44 8.64
CA THR A 546 -20.97 -10.66 8.94
C THR A 546 -20.13 -10.31 7.71
N GLY A 547 -20.24 -11.07 6.61
CA GLY A 547 -19.21 -11.14 5.57
C GLY A 547 -17.97 -11.96 5.97
N PHE A 548 -16.99 -12.06 5.07
CA PHE A 548 -15.66 -12.66 5.33
C PHE A 548 -14.59 -11.55 5.45
N GLY A 549 -13.62 -11.76 6.33
CA GLY A 549 -12.55 -10.79 6.61
C GLY A 549 -12.93 -9.72 7.64
N VAL A 550 -14.03 -9.94 8.37
CA VAL A 550 -14.67 -8.93 9.23
C VAL A 550 -15.12 -9.58 10.53
N GLU A 551 -14.77 -8.98 11.67
CA GLU A 551 -15.20 -9.43 13.00
C GLU A 551 -16.51 -8.81 13.46
N GLY A 552 -17.17 -9.45 14.43
CA GLY A 552 -18.42 -8.97 15.01
C GLY A 552 -19.64 -9.22 14.11
N GLU A 553 -20.72 -8.48 14.34
CA GLU A 553 -21.99 -8.67 13.64
C GLU A 553 -22.50 -7.37 13.02
N ARG A 554 -23.01 -7.49 11.79
CA ARG A 554 -23.61 -6.40 11.01
C ARG A 554 -24.94 -5.96 11.64
N SER A 555 -25.22 -4.66 11.59
CA SER A 555 -26.53 -4.12 11.99
C SER A 555 -27.55 -4.24 10.86
N ASP A 556 -28.85 -4.37 11.20
CA ASP A 556 -29.97 -4.16 10.27
C ASP A 556 -29.95 -2.76 9.62
N SER A 557 -29.24 -1.80 10.24
CA SER A 557 -29.07 -0.43 9.78
C SER A 557 -27.71 -0.17 9.11
N PHE A 558 -26.98 -1.20 8.66
CA PHE A 558 -25.65 -1.04 8.06
C PHE A 558 -25.70 -0.36 6.67
N GLU A 559 -24.87 0.66 6.46
CA GLU A 559 -24.90 1.56 5.30
C GLU A 559 -23.62 1.55 4.44
N ASP A 560 -22.49 1.01 4.92
CA ASP A 560 -21.20 0.98 4.22
C ASP A 560 -21.20 -0.03 3.04
N GLY A 561 -21.93 0.32 1.97
CA GLY A 561 -22.21 -0.55 0.83
C GLY A 561 -20.97 -1.03 0.05
N PHE A 562 -19.83 -0.36 0.16
CA PHE A 562 -18.58 -0.80 -0.49
C PHE A 562 -18.06 -2.14 0.05
N MET A 563 -18.43 -2.50 1.28
CA MET A 563 -18.12 -3.80 1.87
C MET A 563 -18.82 -4.97 1.16
N LEU A 564 -19.85 -4.68 0.36
CA LEU A 564 -20.61 -5.66 -0.43
C LEU A 564 -20.16 -5.77 -1.90
N GLY A 565 -19.45 -4.77 -2.43
CA GLY A 565 -19.00 -4.74 -3.83
C GLY A 565 -18.62 -3.34 -4.31
N VAL A 566 -17.74 -3.26 -5.31
CA VAL A 566 -17.22 -1.97 -5.83
C VAL A 566 -17.16 -1.97 -7.36
N ARG A 567 -17.71 -0.92 -7.98
CA ARG A 567 -17.84 -0.76 -9.44
C ARG A 567 -16.77 0.14 -10.06
N LYS A 568 -16.36 1.20 -9.38
CA LYS A 568 -15.24 2.09 -9.73
C LYS A 568 -14.58 2.62 -8.46
N LEU A 569 -13.28 2.91 -8.53
CA LEU A 569 -12.53 3.54 -7.45
C LEU A 569 -11.40 4.44 -8.00
N PHE A 570 -10.94 5.41 -7.21
CA PHE A 570 -9.72 6.17 -7.49
C PHE A 570 -9.09 6.77 -6.21
N TRP A 571 -7.76 6.91 -6.19
CA TRP A 571 -7.03 7.55 -5.09
C TRP A 571 -7.06 9.08 -5.17
N SER A 572 -7.04 9.77 -4.03
CA SER A 572 -6.88 11.23 -3.94
C SER A 572 -5.43 11.69 -4.17
N PRO A 573 -5.17 12.99 -4.41
CA PRO A 573 -3.82 13.55 -4.42
C PRO A 573 -3.12 13.31 -3.08
N GLY A 574 -1.90 12.75 -3.12
CA GLY A 574 -1.16 12.29 -1.93
C GLY A 574 -1.48 10.86 -1.48
N ASN A 575 -2.52 10.24 -2.04
CA ASN A 575 -2.98 8.86 -1.79
C ASN A 575 -3.56 8.58 -0.39
N HIS A 576 -3.97 9.61 0.37
CA HIS A 576 -4.51 9.45 1.73
C HIS A 576 -6.02 9.13 1.79
N GLU A 577 -6.71 9.14 0.65
CA GLU A 577 -8.13 8.79 0.57
C GLU A 577 -8.39 7.98 -0.71
N LEU A 578 -9.28 6.99 -0.60
CA LEU A 578 -9.82 6.22 -1.72
C LEU A 578 -11.28 6.61 -1.93
N PHE A 579 -11.60 7.17 -3.10
CA PHE A 579 -12.98 7.39 -3.54
C PHE A 579 -13.53 6.10 -4.15
N VAL A 580 -14.73 5.71 -3.76
CA VAL A 580 -15.34 4.42 -4.09
C VAL A 580 -16.78 4.62 -4.59
N LEU A 581 -17.12 3.99 -5.71
CA LEU A 581 -18.47 3.88 -6.28
C LEU A 581 -18.99 2.45 -6.11
N CYS A 582 -20.07 2.31 -5.35
CA CYS A 582 -20.74 1.05 -5.06
C CYS A 582 -21.81 0.69 -6.11
N PRO A 583 -22.19 -0.60 -6.24
CA PRO A 583 -23.43 -0.96 -6.93
C PRO A 583 -24.64 -0.31 -6.24
N PRO A 584 -25.74 -0.03 -6.96
CA PRO A 584 -26.95 0.52 -6.35
C PRO A 584 -27.56 -0.44 -5.32
N PRO A 585 -28.15 0.06 -4.22
CA PRO A 585 -28.70 -0.79 -3.17
C PRO A 585 -29.88 -1.63 -3.64
N ILE A 586 -29.89 -2.91 -3.27
CA ILE A 586 -30.95 -3.90 -3.63
C ILE A 586 -32.27 -3.62 -2.87
N HIS A 587 -32.30 -2.64 -1.95
CA HIS A 587 -33.44 -2.37 -1.07
C HIS A 587 -34.09 -1.01 -1.37
N PRO A 588 -35.32 -0.99 -1.95
CA PRO A 588 -35.93 0.23 -2.53
C PRO A 588 -36.56 1.19 -1.49
N LYS A 589 -36.05 1.22 -0.25
CA LYS A 589 -36.61 2.05 0.83
C LYS A 589 -35.97 3.44 0.95
N ARG A 590 -34.91 3.71 0.19
CA ARG A 590 -34.11 4.95 0.25
C ARG A 590 -33.72 5.40 -1.17
N LYS A 591 -33.27 6.66 -1.31
CA LYS A 591 -32.86 7.22 -2.61
C LYS A 591 -31.53 6.57 -3.05
N PRO A 592 -31.47 5.91 -4.23
CA PRO A 592 -30.41 4.94 -4.52
C PRO A 592 -29.02 5.58 -4.69
N HIS A 593 -28.95 6.81 -5.19
CA HIS A 593 -27.70 7.52 -5.44
C HIS A 593 -27.01 8.03 -4.16
N ASP A 594 -27.74 8.17 -3.05
CA ASP A 594 -27.16 8.63 -1.79
C ASP A 594 -26.37 7.53 -1.08
N GLU A 595 -26.50 6.26 -1.50
CA GLU A 595 -25.83 5.07 -0.93
C GLU A 595 -24.71 4.53 -1.83
N GLN A 596 -24.28 5.30 -2.83
CA GLN A 596 -23.33 4.85 -3.85
C GLN A 596 -21.91 5.41 -3.73
N LEU A 597 -21.68 6.55 -3.06
CA LEU A 597 -20.36 7.18 -3.00
C LEU A 597 -19.78 7.23 -1.58
N PHE A 598 -18.59 6.69 -1.43
CA PHE A 598 -17.83 6.67 -0.18
C PHE A 598 -16.41 7.18 -0.41
N VAL A 599 -15.82 7.76 0.64
CA VAL A 599 -14.40 8.09 0.70
C VAL A 599 -13.83 7.42 1.94
N VAL A 600 -12.93 6.47 1.72
CA VAL A 600 -12.24 5.70 2.77
C VAL A 600 -10.89 6.36 3.05
N PRO A 601 -10.60 6.79 4.29
CA PRO A 601 -9.32 7.39 4.66
C PRO A 601 -8.23 6.32 4.83
N PHE A 602 -6.97 6.66 4.53
CA PHE A 602 -5.82 5.74 4.57
C PHE A 602 -4.60 6.33 5.29
N ALA A 603 -3.93 5.49 6.06
CA ALA A 603 -2.56 5.66 6.52
C ALA A 603 -1.59 4.99 5.54
N LYS A 604 -0.41 5.59 5.32
CA LYS A 604 0.68 5.00 4.50
C LYS A 604 2.01 5.07 5.22
N SER A 605 2.94 4.15 4.93
CA SER A 605 4.32 4.29 5.44
C SER A 605 4.99 5.53 4.85
N ALA A 606 5.71 6.30 5.67
CA ALA A 606 6.51 7.44 5.20
C ALA A 606 7.61 7.04 4.19
N VAL A 607 8.02 5.76 4.23
CA VAL A 607 8.98 5.14 3.29
C VAL A 607 8.47 5.20 1.83
N THR A 608 7.16 5.31 1.60
CA THR A 608 6.57 5.55 0.25
C THR A 608 7.09 6.82 -0.42
N ALA A 609 7.36 7.85 0.37
CA ALA A 609 7.71 9.19 -0.10
C ALA A 609 9.19 9.53 0.05
N ALA A 610 9.85 8.98 1.08
CA ALA A 610 11.28 9.11 1.28
C ALA A 610 11.83 7.83 1.93
N HIS A 611 12.51 7.01 1.13
CA HIS A 611 13.29 5.89 1.64
C HIS A 611 14.56 6.44 2.31
N THR A 612 14.59 6.40 3.64
CA THR A 612 15.73 6.81 4.46
C THR A 612 15.93 5.81 5.60
N PRO A 613 17.16 5.60 6.09
CA PRO A 613 17.42 4.69 7.21
C PRO A 613 16.54 5.01 8.43
N ASP A 614 16.43 6.29 8.80
CA ASP A 614 15.65 6.73 9.96
C ASP A 614 14.14 6.49 9.80
N ASN A 615 13.58 6.68 8.60
CA ASN A 615 12.18 6.34 8.33
C ASN A 615 11.92 4.83 8.44
N THR A 616 12.86 3.99 7.97
CA THR A 616 12.76 2.52 8.05
C THR A 616 13.05 1.94 9.44
N LYS A 617 13.72 2.70 10.31
CA LYS A 617 14.10 2.28 11.68
C LYS A 617 12.95 2.38 12.68
N ASN A 618 12.16 3.45 12.61
CA ASN A 618 11.33 3.89 13.75
C ASN A 618 9.80 3.64 13.57
N GLY A 619 9.39 2.81 12.60
CA GLY A 619 7.98 2.42 12.41
C GLY A 619 7.04 3.62 12.17
N PHE A 620 7.16 4.25 11.01
CA PHE A 620 6.66 5.61 10.77
C PHE A 620 5.54 5.67 9.72
N LEU A 621 4.33 6.08 10.12
CA LEU A 621 3.13 6.13 9.27
C LEU A 621 2.57 7.56 9.14
N GLN A 622 2.05 7.92 7.97
CA GLN A 622 1.52 9.24 7.60
C GLN A 622 0.05 9.13 7.19
N LEU A 623 -0.80 10.00 7.73
CA LEU A 623 -2.20 10.23 7.34
C LEU A 623 -2.33 11.64 6.72
N ASP A 624 -3.55 12.08 6.40
CA ASP A 624 -3.81 13.43 5.90
C ASP A 624 -3.75 14.54 6.97
N ASP A 625 -4.13 14.24 8.23
CA ASP A 625 -4.13 15.21 9.34
C ASP A 625 -3.06 14.97 10.42
N ARG A 626 -2.39 13.81 10.42
CA ARG A 626 -1.47 13.38 11.49
C ARG A 626 -0.39 12.42 11.01
N VAL A 627 0.59 12.21 11.88
CA VAL A 627 1.66 11.23 11.71
C VAL A 627 1.68 10.31 12.94
N LEU A 628 1.96 9.02 12.73
CA LEU A 628 2.05 8.01 13.79
C LEU A 628 3.50 7.54 13.92
N VAL A 629 3.99 7.48 15.16
CA VAL A 629 5.33 6.97 15.48
C VAL A 629 5.21 5.75 16.39
N TYR A 630 5.83 4.64 15.98
CA TYR A 630 5.93 3.46 16.83
C TYR A 630 6.91 3.71 17.99
N ARG A 631 6.44 3.50 19.22
CA ARG A 631 7.22 3.72 20.46
C ARG A 631 7.65 2.44 21.17
N GLY A 632 7.34 1.25 20.65
CA GLY A 632 7.71 -0.01 21.30
C GLY A 632 9.22 -0.20 21.50
N ALA A 633 10.07 0.42 20.69
CA ALA A 633 11.52 0.40 20.88
C ALA A 633 11.98 1.13 22.18
N ASP A 634 11.22 2.13 22.63
CA ASP A 634 11.48 2.88 23.88
C ASP A 634 10.90 2.15 25.14
N GLN A 635 10.24 0.99 24.95
CA GLN A 635 9.40 0.32 25.96
C GLN A 635 9.98 -1.03 26.43
N PRO A 636 9.57 -1.56 27.61
CA PRO A 636 10.06 -2.85 28.10
C PRO A 636 9.50 -4.01 27.28
N ASP A 637 10.38 -4.94 26.88
CA ASP A 637 10.16 -6.21 26.17
C ASP A 637 8.72 -6.77 26.14
N MET A 638 8.10 -6.95 27.30
CA MET A 638 6.76 -7.53 27.45
C MET A 638 5.65 -6.71 26.74
N SER A 639 5.73 -5.38 26.71
CA SER A 639 4.75 -4.53 26.03
C SER A 639 4.99 -4.40 24.53
N VAL A 640 6.20 -4.76 24.06
CA VAL A 640 6.55 -4.77 22.63
C VAL A 640 5.90 -5.97 21.93
N ILE A 641 5.78 -7.09 22.65
CA ILE A 641 5.18 -8.34 22.17
C ILE A 641 3.65 -8.36 22.34
N ASN A 642 3.11 -7.75 23.40
CA ASN A 642 1.67 -7.73 23.65
C ASN A 642 0.92 -6.78 22.67
N PRO A 643 0.08 -7.31 21.75
CA PRO A 643 -0.58 -6.50 20.72
C PRO A 643 -1.66 -5.55 21.27
N GLU A 644 -2.15 -5.77 22.49
CA GLU A 644 -3.09 -4.86 23.17
C GLU A 644 -2.42 -3.58 23.72
N SER A 645 -1.08 -3.48 23.65
CA SER A 645 -0.34 -2.34 24.18
C SER A 645 -0.44 -1.13 23.26
N ASP A 646 -0.91 0.02 23.78
CA ASP A 646 -0.91 1.28 23.02
C ASP A 646 0.52 1.85 22.89
N VAL A 647 1.21 1.40 21.83
CA VAL A 647 2.58 1.77 21.48
C VAL A 647 2.65 2.81 20.34
N TRP A 648 1.53 3.41 19.94
CA TRP A 648 1.46 4.32 18.78
C TRP A 648 1.27 5.78 19.18
N GLN A 649 2.30 6.60 19.02
CA GLN A 649 2.21 8.03 19.29
C GLN A 649 1.51 8.76 18.13
N HIS A 650 0.23 9.13 18.32
CA HIS A 650 -0.54 9.94 17.38
C HIS A 650 -0.16 11.44 17.47
N ILE A 651 0.45 12.00 16.42
CA ILE A 651 0.93 13.39 16.39
C ILE A 651 0.18 14.16 15.30
N LYS A 652 -0.82 14.96 15.69
CA LYS A 652 -1.60 15.80 14.75
C LYS A 652 -0.75 16.95 14.21
N ILE A 653 -0.79 17.18 12.90
CA ILE A 653 -0.10 18.28 12.20
C ILE A 653 -0.93 19.58 12.42
N PRO A 654 -0.31 20.79 12.47
CA PRO A 654 -1.05 22.03 12.69
C PRO A 654 -2.08 22.31 11.57
N ASN A 655 -3.35 22.53 11.94
CA ASN A 655 -4.43 22.88 11.01
C ASN A 655 -4.07 24.06 10.07
N ALA A 656 -3.36 25.07 10.58
CA ALA A 656 -2.94 26.22 9.77
C ALA A 656 -2.05 25.82 8.57
N TYR A 657 -1.06 24.94 8.80
CA TYR A 657 -0.20 24.41 7.76
C TYR A 657 -0.97 23.47 6.81
N LEU A 658 -1.80 22.58 7.37
CA LEU A 658 -2.63 21.64 6.59
C LEU A 658 -3.63 22.34 5.66
N ALA A 659 -4.21 23.47 6.09
CA ALA A 659 -5.17 24.21 5.30
C ALA A 659 -4.54 24.75 4.00
N ALA A 660 -3.36 25.36 4.09
CA ALA A 660 -2.65 25.93 2.94
C ALA A 660 -1.90 24.88 2.10
N GLN A 661 -1.23 23.90 2.75
CA GLN A 661 -0.20 23.07 2.11
C GLN A 661 -0.58 21.61 1.82
N TYR A 662 -1.83 21.20 2.03
CA TYR A 662 -2.30 19.86 1.63
C TYR A 662 -2.14 19.62 0.10
N PRO A 663 -1.74 18.42 -0.38
CA PRO A 663 -1.46 17.21 0.39
C PRO A 663 -0.04 17.18 0.99
N ILE A 664 0.10 16.46 2.10
CA ILE A 664 1.41 16.13 2.67
C ILE A 664 2.12 15.15 1.74
N ARG A 665 3.30 15.55 1.24
CA ARG A 665 4.10 14.75 0.32
C ARG A 665 5.22 14.00 1.03
N TYR A 666 5.94 14.63 1.95
CA TYR A 666 7.08 14.04 2.65
C TYR A 666 6.91 14.10 4.17
N ALA A 667 7.37 13.04 4.84
CA ALA A 667 7.60 13.01 6.28
C ALA A 667 8.98 12.40 6.55
N ALA A 668 9.71 12.97 7.52
CA ALA A 668 11.05 12.52 7.93
C ALA A 668 11.17 12.53 9.45
N ILE A 669 11.59 11.40 10.03
CA ILE A 669 11.88 11.23 11.45
C ILE A 669 13.39 11.21 11.72
N SER A 670 13.83 11.58 12.92
CA SER A 670 15.23 11.45 13.34
C SER A 670 15.58 10.03 13.80
N SER A 671 16.87 9.70 13.76
CA SER A 671 17.43 8.42 14.23
C SER A 671 17.10 8.03 15.68
N ASP A 672 16.64 8.97 16.51
CA ASP A 672 16.21 8.79 17.90
C ASP A 672 14.68 8.97 18.11
N ALA A 673 13.92 9.10 17.01
CA ALA A 673 12.48 9.34 17.00
C ALA A 673 12.00 10.59 17.76
N ARG A 674 12.87 11.55 18.10
CA ARG A 674 12.47 12.76 18.86
C ARG A 674 12.14 13.97 18.00
N LEU A 675 12.70 14.06 16.81
CA LEU A 675 12.46 15.15 15.86
C LEU A 675 11.75 14.61 14.62
N ILE A 676 10.76 15.36 14.13
CA ILE A 676 9.94 14.99 12.97
C ILE A 676 9.80 16.23 12.09
N ALA A 677 9.92 16.06 10.77
CA ALA A 677 9.64 17.09 9.78
C ALA A 677 8.55 16.59 8.81
N VAL A 678 7.68 17.50 8.37
CA VAL A 678 6.55 17.21 7.48
C VAL A 678 6.43 18.31 6.43
N ALA A 679 6.31 17.96 5.16
CA ALA A 679 6.26 18.89 4.03
C ALA A 679 5.08 18.59 3.08
N GLY A 680 4.35 19.64 2.73
CA GLY A 680 3.19 19.64 1.84
C GLY A 680 3.53 20.03 0.40
N GLN A 681 2.63 20.78 -0.24
CA GLN A 681 2.87 21.41 -1.55
C GLN A 681 4.02 22.41 -1.50
N ARG A 682 4.03 23.28 -0.48
CA ARG A 682 5.07 24.30 -0.24
C ARG A 682 5.42 24.35 1.26
N GLY A 683 6.60 24.87 1.55
CA GLY A 683 7.20 24.91 2.88
C GLY A 683 7.37 23.55 3.55
N PHE A 684 7.61 23.58 4.86
CA PHE A 684 7.59 22.43 5.75
C PHE A 684 7.37 22.90 7.20
N THR A 685 7.00 22.00 8.09
CA THR A 685 6.94 22.23 9.54
C THR A 685 7.66 21.11 10.28
N HIS A 686 8.18 21.38 11.47
CA HIS A 686 8.86 20.37 12.29
C HIS A 686 8.37 20.34 13.74
N TYR A 687 8.42 19.16 14.34
CA TYR A 687 7.93 18.82 15.67
C TYR A 687 9.06 18.30 16.55
N ASN A 688 8.98 18.60 17.85
CA ASN A 688 9.86 18.07 18.87
C ASN A 688 9.04 17.30 19.91
N ALA A 689 9.22 15.97 19.97
CA ALA A 689 8.50 15.08 20.87
C ALA A 689 8.77 15.39 22.36
N LEU A 690 9.93 15.97 22.71
CA LEU A 690 10.25 16.34 24.10
C LEU A 690 9.47 17.57 24.58
N SER A 691 9.08 18.47 23.69
CA SER A 691 8.31 19.68 24.04
C SER A 691 6.84 19.62 23.65
N GLY A 692 6.45 18.62 22.86
CA GLY A 692 5.08 18.46 22.35
C GLY A 692 4.66 19.54 21.35
N ARG A 693 5.61 20.28 20.74
CA ARG A 693 5.32 21.48 19.93
C ARG A 693 5.82 21.34 18.49
N TRP A 694 4.99 21.86 17.59
CA TRP A 694 5.34 22.17 16.21
C TRP A 694 5.98 23.56 16.08
N LYS A 695 6.71 23.76 14.99
CA LYS A 695 7.37 25.00 14.59
C LYS A 695 7.14 25.23 13.10
N LEU A 696 6.55 26.38 12.77
CA LEU A 696 6.10 26.78 11.44
C LEU A 696 6.92 27.99 10.98
N PHE A 697 6.84 28.34 9.70
CA PHE A 697 7.43 29.58 9.18
C PHE A 697 6.76 30.82 9.80
N GLU A 698 7.55 31.85 10.08
CA GLU A 698 7.02 33.12 10.62
C GLU A 698 6.36 33.99 9.53
N LEU A 699 6.74 33.80 8.26
CA LEU A 699 6.21 34.51 7.11
C LEU A 699 5.65 33.52 6.08
N GLU A 700 4.33 33.59 5.83
CA GLU A 700 3.63 32.77 4.82
C GLU A 700 4.27 32.89 3.41
N LYS A 701 4.81 34.06 3.06
CA LYS A 701 5.50 34.27 1.78
C LYS A 701 6.74 33.40 1.60
N GLU A 702 7.48 33.14 2.68
CA GLU A 702 8.63 32.24 2.67
C GLU A 702 8.17 30.80 2.51
N GLU A 703 7.14 30.40 3.27
CA GLU A 703 6.51 29.07 3.18
C GLU A 703 6.01 28.79 1.76
N GLN A 704 5.38 29.77 1.11
CA GLN A 704 4.90 29.66 -0.27
C GLN A 704 6.03 29.72 -1.32
N SER A 705 7.17 30.37 -1.05
CA SER A 705 8.28 30.45 -2.02
C SER A 705 9.05 29.12 -2.14
N LEU A 706 9.24 28.41 -1.04
CA LEU A 706 10.01 27.18 -0.97
C LEU A 706 9.13 25.96 -1.26
N ARG A 707 9.58 25.08 -2.18
CA ARG A 707 9.00 23.75 -2.39
C ARG A 707 10.02 22.69 -1.97
N VAL A 708 9.63 21.73 -1.14
CA VAL A 708 10.47 20.57 -0.80
C VAL A 708 10.50 19.56 -1.94
N VAL A 709 11.68 19.08 -2.30
CA VAL A 709 11.96 18.14 -3.41
C VAL A 709 13.09 17.19 -3.01
N GLY A 710 13.03 15.92 -3.41
CA GLY A 710 14.02 14.88 -3.03
C GLY A 710 13.90 14.37 -1.58
N GLY A 711 13.05 15.00 -0.77
CA GLY A 711 12.75 14.61 0.60
C GLY A 711 13.37 15.55 1.65
N MET A 712 13.53 15.02 2.86
CA MET A 712 14.13 15.70 4.01
C MET A 712 14.86 14.67 4.87
N VAL A 713 15.97 15.06 5.51
CA VAL A 713 16.77 14.18 6.36
C VAL A 713 17.24 14.90 7.62
N TRP A 714 17.19 14.22 8.76
CA TRP A 714 17.71 14.74 10.02
C TRP A 714 19.17 14.34 10.22
N TRP A 715 19.94 15.23 10.85
CA TRP A 715 21.27 14.92 11.37
C TRP A 715 21.49 15.66 12.69
N ALA A 716 21.46 14.92 13.79
CA ALA A 716 21.35 15.47 15.15
C ALA A 716 20.21 16.51 15.25
N ASN A 717 20.51 17.75 15.65
CA ASN A 717 19.52 18.85 15.75
C ASN A 717 19.34 19.64 14.43
N SER A 718 19.89 19.16 13.32
CA SER A 718 19.88 19.83 12.02
C SER A 718 18.93 19.11 11.06
N LEU A 719 18.08 19.86 10.36
CA LEU A 719 17.24 19.36 9.27
C LEU A 719 17.87 19.80 7.94
N ILE A 720 18.15 18.84 7.06
CA ILE A 720 18.63 19.10 5.71
C ILE A 720 17.46 18.86 4.75
N VAL A 721 17.19 19.85 3.90
CA VAL A 721 16.04 19.88 3.00
C VAL A 721 16.54 20.13 1.58
N GLY A 722 16.15 19.27 0.63
CA GLY A 722 16.23 19.59 -0.79
C GLY A 722 15.05 20.50 -1.14
N CYS A 723 15.32 21.63 -1.78
CA CYS A 723 14.27 22.56 -2.16
C CYS A 723 14.47 23.18 -3.54
N GLU A 724 13.32 23.43 -4.16
CA GLU A 724 13.15 24.27 -5.33
C GLU A 724 12.64 25.65 -4.85
N GLU A 725 13.30 26.71 -5.26
CA GLU A 725 12.82 28.09 -5.07
C GLU A 725 12.94 28.84 -6.41
N ASN A 726 11.82 29.36 -6.93
CA ASN A 726 11.77 30.10 -8.19
C ASN A 726 12.40 29.36 -9.40
N GLY A 727 12.36 28.02 -9.40
CA GLY A 727 12.96 27.16 -10.44
C GLY A 727 14.44 26.81 -10.25
N TYR A 728 15.08 27.27 -9.17
CA TYR A 728 16.45 26.89 -8.80
C TYR A 728 16.45 25.84 -7.70
N TYR A 729 17.31 24.83 -7.83
CA TYR A 729 17.45 23.76 -6.84
C TYR A 729 18.57 24.06 -5.84
N SER A 730 18.34 23.76 -4.56
CA SER A 730 19.33 23.91 -3.50
C SER A 730 19.12 22.94 -2.34
N LEU A 731 20.20 22.60 -1.65
CA LEU A 731 20.18 21.97 -0.33
C LEU A 731 20.25 23.08 0.73
N ARG A 732 19.37 23.06 1.72
CA ARG A 732 19.38 24.03 2.84
C ARG A 732 19.41 23.32 4.19
N VAL A 733 20.21 23.87 5.11
CA VAL A 733 20.42 23.31 6.44
C VAL A 733 19.80 24.22 7.51
N PHE A 734 18.77 23.73 8.19
CA PHE A 734 18.03 24.45 9.24
C PHE A 734 18.37 23.87 10.62
N LEU A 735 18.58 24.72 11.62
CA LEU A 735 18.77 24.30 13.01
C LEU A 735 17.45 24.35 13.77
N ARG A 736 17.09 23.25 14.46
CA ARG A 736 15.88 23.15 15.31
C ARG A 736 15.70 24.33 16.27
N ASP A 737 16.80 24.87 16.78
CA ASP A 737 16.82 25.88 17.84
C ASP A 737 16.71 27.32 17.31
N ARG A 738 16.97 27.59 16.02
CA ARG A 738 16.77 28.89 15.36
C ARG A 738 15.31 29.06 14.89
N PRO A 739 14.76 30.28 14.77
CA PRO A 739 13.43 30.46 14.18
C PRO A 739 13.39 29.88 12.76
N LEU A 740 12.20 29.46 12.30
CA LEU A 740 12.06 28.84 10.99
C LEU A 740 11.81 29.93 9.93
N SER A 741 12.89 30.40 9.33
CA SER A 741 12.90 31.31 8.19
C SER A 741 13.99 30.93 7.20
N LEU A 742 13.90 31.43 5.97
CA LEU A 742 14.90 31.20 4.92
C LEU A 742 16.21 31.94 5.21
N ASP A 743 16.14 33.12 5.84
CA ASP A 743 17.30 33.93 6.24
C ASP A 743 18.16 33.27 7.35
N GLU A 744 17.55 32.40 8.17
CA GLU A 744 18.24 31.67 9.27
C GLU A 744 18.72 30.27 8.86
N ALA A 745 18.63 29.92 7.57
CA ALA A 745 19.32 28.76 7.01
C ALA A 745 20.84 28.91 7.21
N VAL A 746 21.46 27.93 7.88
CA VAL A 746 22.88 27.97 8.25
C VAL A 746 23.80 27.89 7.02
N GLU A 747 23.33 27.19 5.99
CA GLU A 747 24.03 26.97 4.75
C GLU A 747 23.04 26.68 3.62
N VAL A 748 23.37 27.15 2.43
CA VAL A 748 22.65 26.93 1.18
C VAL A 748 23.67 26.48 0.13
N VAL A 749 23.46 25.31 -0.45
CA VAL A 749 24.29 24.74 -1.52
C VAL A 749 23.41 24.65 -2.77
N ALA A 750 23.78 25.33 -3.85
CA ALA A 750 23.05 25.21 -5.12
C ALA A 750 23.27 23.82 -5.74
N LEU A 751 22.27 23.33 -6.48
CA LEU A 751 22.34 22.12 -7.31
C LEU A 751 21.96 22.47 -8.74
N ASP A 752 22.64 21.87 -9.72
CA ASP A 752 22.38 22.09 -11.15
C ASP A 752 21.11 21.37 -11.64
N SER A 753 20.60 20.39 -10.88
CA SER A 753 19.46 19.56 -11.24
C SER A 753 18.57 19.21 -10.03
N GLU A 754 17.36 18.70 -10.30
CA GLU A 754 16.34 18.39 -9.29
C GLU A 754 16.81 17.24 -8.37
N PRO A 755 16.90 17.41 -7.04
CA PRO A 755 17.21 16.31 -6.13
C PRO A 755 16.05 15.33 -6.07
N LEU A 756 16.32 14.04 -6.31
CA LEU A 756 15.33 12.96 -6.31
C LEU A 756 15.36 12.12 -5.04
N VAL A 757 16.56 11.86 -4.48
CA VAL A 757 16.73 11.09 -3.23
C VAL A 757 17.77 11.76 -2.34
N LEU A 758 17.42 11.93 -1.06
CA LEU A 758 18.29 12.40 0.01
C LEU A 758 18.42 11.32 1.10
N SER A 759 19.64 11.01 1.53
CA SER A 759 19.90 10.00 2.57
C SER A 759 21.15 10.35 3.39
N VAL A 760 21.26 9.87 4.64
CA VAL A 760 22.38 10.22 5.54
C VAL A 760 22.95 8.97 6.21
N PHE A 761 24.28 8.83 6.19
CA PHE A 761 25.02 7.70 6.78
C PHE A 761 26.29 8.22 7.47
N ASP A 762 26.45 7.99 8.77
CA ASP A 762 27.64 8.32 9.58
C ASP A 762 28.16 9.78 9.42
N GLY A 763 27.28 10.73 9.09
CA GLY A 763 27.65 12.13 8.82
C GLY A 763 28.03 12.44 7.38
N SER A 764 27.88 11.50 6.45
CA SER A 764 27.82 11.76 5.01
C SER A 764 26.37 11.91 4.56
N LEU A 765 26.08 13.02 3.88
CA LEU A 765 24.85 13.25 3.12
C LEU A 765 25.05 12.75 1.69
N LEU A 766 24.12 11.91 1.25
CA LEU A 766 24.01 11.38 -0.11
C LEU A 766 22.87 12.09 -0.83
N VAL A 767 23.14 12.57 -2.04
CA VAL A 767 22.18 13.29 -2.87
C VAL A 767 22.23 12.71 -4.28
N TYR A 768 21.09 12.28 -4.81
CA TYR A 768 20.97 11.82 -6.19
C TYR A 768 19.97 12.69 -6.94
N THR A 769 20.32 13.13 -8.13
CA THR A 769 19.62 14.18 -8.89
C THR A 769 19.11 13.69 -10.25
N ALA A 770 18.18 14.45 -10.85
CA ALA A 770 17.45 14.05 -12.05
C ALA A 770 18.29 14.03 -13.35
N ASP A 771 19.50 14.60 -13.32
CA ASP A 771 20.54 14.46 -14.34
C ASP A 771 21.35 13.15 -14.21
N ASN A 772 20.93 12.22 -13.35
CA ASN A 772 21.61 10.94 -13.10
C ASN A 772 22.97 11.08 -12.37
N THR A 773 23.21 12.24 -11.74
CA THR A 773 24.39 12.48 -10.90
C THR A 773 24.14 12.07 -9.43
N PHE A 774 25.16 11.48 -8.82
CA PHE A 774 25.25 11.21 -7.40
C PHE A 774 26.32 12.10 -6.78
N HIS A 775 25.96 12.89 -5.77
CA HIS A 775 26.84 13.78 -5.02
C HIS A 775 27.02 13.29 -3.57
N HIS A 776 28.27 13.35 -3.09
CA HIS A 776 28.63 13.08 -1.69
C HIS A 776 29.05 14.36 -0.98
N PHE A 777 28.35 14.69 0.11
CA PHE A 777 28.69 15.80 1.00
C PHE A 777 29.00 15.28 2.42
N LEU A 778 30.12 15.71 3.00
CA LEU A 778 30.47 15.43 4.38
C LEU A 778 29.94 16.53 5.31
N ILE A 779 29.05 16.16 6.24
CA ILE A 779 28.50 17.05 7.26
C ILE A 779 29.49 17.20 8.41
N ARG A 780 29.99 18.41 8.66
CA ARG A 780 30.96 18.70 9.74
C ARG A 780 30.47 19.83 10.65
N HIS A 781 30.52 19.62 11.96
CA HIS A 781 30.40 20.71 12.93
C HIS A 781 31.67 21.57 12.91
N LEU A 782 31.59 22.81 12.43
CA LEU A 782 32.73 23.71 12.44
C LEU A 782 32.79 24.49 13.76
N ARG A 783 33.79 24.18 14.60
CA ARG A 783 34.09 24.86 15.88
C ARG A 783 32.88 25.06 16.83
N GLY A 784 31.99 24.07 16.90
CA GLY A 784 31.19 23.81 18.11
C GLY A 784 29.68 24.05 18.05
N THR A 785 29.12 24.66 17.00
CA THR A 785 27.65 24.87 16.92
C THR A 785 27.01 24.73 15.54
N THR A 786 27.70 25.08 14.44
CA THR A 786 27.08 25.08 13.10
C THR A 786 27.51 23.87 12.27
N PRO A 787 26.56 23.12 11.68
CA PRO A 787 26.86 22.13 10.64
C PRO A 787 27.29 22.86 9.35
N ARG A 788 28.13 22.21 8.55
CA ARG A 788 28.46 22.58 7.16
C ARG A 788 28.69 21.36 6.28
N LEU A 789 28.37 21.47 5.01
CA LEU A 789 28.44 20.46 3.96
C LEU A 789 29.70 20.67 3.11
N ARG A 790 30.76 19.88 3.34
CA ARG A 790 31.90 19.82 2.40
C ARG A 790 31.52 18.87 1.28
N GLY A 791 31.34 19.37 0.05
CA GLY A 791 31.33 18.50 -1.14
C GLY A 791 32.64 17.71 -1.21
N CYS A 792 32.55 16.38 -1.24
CA CYS A 792 33.70 15.47 -1.32
C CYS A 792 33.91 14.97 -2.76
N GLY A 793 32.84 14.76 -3.51
CA GLY A 793 32.88 14.45 -4.94
C GLY A 793 31.50 14.17 -5.53
N SER A 794 31.47 13.87 -6.82
CA SER A 794 30.25 13.47 -7.54
C SER A 794 30.58 12.54 -8.71
N ILE A 795 29.62 11.68 -9.09
CA ILE A 795 29.75 10.70 -10.17
C ILE A 795 28.41 10.55 -10.90
N GLY A 796 28.43 10.48 -12.23
CA GLY A 796 27.25 10.19 -13.05
C GLY A 796 27.02 8.69 -13.25
N PHE A 797 25.77 8.25 -13.27
CA PHE A 797 25.37 6.86 -13.53
C PHE A 797 24.68 6.67 -14.90
N GLU A 798 25.07 7.48 -15.89
CA GLU A 798 24.68 7.33 -17.29
C GLU A 798 24.97 5.90 -17.80
N GLY A 799 23.99 5.30 -18.51
CA GLY A 799 24.06 3.91 -18.98
C GLY A 799 23.85 2.84 -17.90
N VAL A 800 24.05 3.16 -16.61
CA VAL A 800 23.75 2.25 -15.48
C VAL A 800 22.31 2.40 -15.02
N VAL A 801 21.81 3.63 -14.97
CA VAL A 801 20.40 3.96 -14.71
C VAL A 801 19.79 4.54 -15.98
N ALA A 802 18.68 3.97 -16.46
CA ALA A 802 18.01 4.40 -17.70
C ALA A 802 17.05 5.58 -17.51
N ASP A 803 16.47 5.72 -16.31
CA ASP A 803 15.61 6.83 -15.90
C ASP A 803 15.85 7.10 -14.41
N ALA A 804 16.35 8.30 -14.09
CA ALA A 804 16.68 8.69 -12.74
C ALA A 804 15.45 8.75 -11.81
N ARG A 805 14.26 9.07 -12.34
CA ARG A 805 13.02 9.22 -11.55
C ARG A 805 12.47 7.89 -11.03
N LYS A 806 12.98 6.76 -11.52
CA LYS A 806 12.65 5.41 -11.06
C LYS A 806 13.53 4.91 -9.91
N VAL A 807 14.56 5.66 -9.52
CA VAL A 807 15.35 5.42 -8.30
C VAL A 807 14.54 5.86 -7.08
N ARG A 808 14.24 4.92 -6.18
CA ARG A 808 13.39 5.14 -4.99
C ARG A 808 14.15 5.15 -3.66
N GLY A 809 15.35 4.58 -3.64
CA GLY A 809 16.19 4.48 -2.45
C GLY A 809 17.67 4.40 -2.84
N LEU A 810 18.52 5.03 -2.01
CA LEU A 810 19.96 5.09 -2.16
C LEU A 810 20.62 4.88 -0.80
N SER A 811 21.61 3.99 -0.75
CA SER A 811 22.47 3.76 0.41
C SER A 811 23.88 3.43 -0.04
N TRP A 812 24.84 3.46 0.88
CA TRP A 812 26.21 3.06 0.58
C TRP A 812 26.89 2.38 1.77
N LEU A 813 27.92 1.59 1.47
CA LEU A 813 28.73 0.84 2.41
C LEU A 813 30.20 1.18 2.18
N VAL A 814 30.71 2.17 2.91
CA VAL A 814 32.15 2.49 2.95
C VAL A 814 32.86 1.46 3.85
N PRO A 815 33.96 0.80 3.43
CA PRO A 815 34.66 -0.17 4.28
C PRO A 815 35.24 0.42 5.57
N ARG A 816 35.30 -0.40 6.64
CA ARG A 816 35.74 0.00 7.99
C ARG A 816 37.17 0.56 8.06
N SER A 817 38.05 0.15 7.16
CA SER A 817 39.41 0.68 7.00
C SER A 817 39.39 2.13 6.52
N GLN A 818 38.66 2.39 5.44
CA GLN A 818 38.46 3.73 4.87
C GLN A 818 37.80 4.66 5.88
N ARG A 819 36.68 4.26 6.52
CA ARG A 819 36.00 5.09 7.56
C ARG A 819 36.87 5.48 8.75
N ARG A 820 37.96 4.75 9.04
CA ARG A 820 38.85 5.01 10.18
C ARG A 820 40.15 5.73 9.82
N PHE A 821 40.63 5.60 8.58
CA PHE A 821 41.99 6.02 8.20
C PHE A 821 42.13 6.70 6.83
N GLY A 822 41.09 6.75 6.00
CA GLY A 822 41.10 7.43 4.69
C GLY A 822 40.70 8.91 4.76
N ASP A 823 40.88 9.65 3.66
CA ASP A 823 40.20 10.95 3.47
C ASP A 823 38.79 10.69 2.93
N PRO A 824 37.73 11.29 3.51
CA PRO A 824 36.39 11.22 2.96
C PRO A 824 36.19 11.75 1.53
N ALA A 825 37.20 12.35 0.90
CA ALA A 825 37.21 12.62 -0.54
C ALA A 825 37.35 11.33 -1.39
N ASP A 826 38.06 10.32 -0.88
CA ASP A 826 38.29 9.03 -1.54
C ASP A 826 37.18 8.00 -1.28
N ASP A 827 36.17 8.32 -0.44
CA ASP A 827 35.11 7.37 -0.09
C ASP A 827 34.36 6.89 -1.34
N LEU A 828 34.07 7.77 -2.30
CA LEU A 828 33.47 7.42 -3.60
C LEU A 828 34.31 6.45 -4.44
N ASN A 829 35.63 6.37 -4.21
CA ASN A 829 36.55 5.50 -4.94
C ASN A 829 36.66 4.09 -4.33
N VAL A 830 35.90 3.82 -3.25
CA VAL A 830 35.97 2.59 -2.44
C VAL A 830 34.58 2.14 -1.93
N ALA A 831 33.56 3.01 -1.91
CA ALA A 831 32.23 2.69 -1.44
C ALA A 831 31.49 1.71 -2.36
N THR A 832 30.87 0.69 -1.78
CA THR A 832 29.86 -0.11 -2.47
C THR A 832 28.51 0.59 -2.34
N ILE A 833 27.85 0.88 -3.46
CA ILE A 833 26.60 1.65 -3.51
C ILE A 833 25.40 0.71 -3.68
N ILE A 834 24.27 1.04 -3.07
CA ILE A 834 23.03 0.27 -3.13
C ILE A 834 21.93 1.19 -3.68
N PHE A 835 21.29 0.76 -4.77
CA PHE A 835 20.15 1.44 -5.38
C PHE A 835 18.91 0.54 -5.36
N LEU A 836 17.73 1.15 -5.25
CA LEU A 836 16.44 0.51 -5.51
C LEU A 836 15.77 1.19 -6.71
N ILE A 837 15.63 0.47 -7.83
CA ILE A 837 15.19 1.00 -9.13
C ILE A 837 14.04 0.15 -9.67
N SER A 838 12.82 0.70 -9.81
CA SER A 838 11.60 -0.05 -10.18
C SER A 838 11.48 -1.42 -9.46
N GLY A 839 11.73 -1.43 -8.15
CA GLY A 839 11.72 -2.64 -7.32
C GLY A 839 12.83 -3.68 -7.59
N ARG A 840 13.90 -3.32 -8.30
CA ARG A 840 15.13 -4.10 -8.41
C ARG A 840 16.15 -3.56 -7.42
N LEU A 841 16.64 -4.41 -6.53
CA LEU A 841 17.69 -4.08 -5.57
C LEU A 841 19.05 -4.33 -6.23
N VAL A 842 19.78 -3.26 -6.46
CA VAL A 842 21.02 -3.23 -7.24
C VAL A 842 22.19 -2.88 -6.32
N LEU A 843 23.24 -3.69 -6.39
CA LEU A 843 24.53 -3.45 -5.76
C LEU A 843 25.50 -2.95 -6.86
N LEU A 844 26.05 -1.76 -6.67
CA LEU A 844 27.09 -1.20 -7.53
C LEU A 844 28.47 -1.34 -6.83
N ARG A 845 29.39 -2.06 -7.47
CA ARG A 845 30.74 -2.33 -6.92
C ARG A 845 31.80 -1.48 -7.64
N PRO A 846 32.74 -0.82 -6.94
CA PRO A 846 33.79 -0.03 -7.59
C PRO A 846 34.89 -0.93 -8.20
N ARG A 847 35.02 -0.91 -9.53
CA ARG A 847 36.20 -1.41 -10.26
C ARG A 847 37.10 -0.25 -10.67
N ARG A 848 38.36 -0.25 -10.20
CA ARG A 848 39.40 0.67 -10.69
C ARG A 848 39.87 0.22 -12.07
N ALA A 849 39.66 1.05 -13.08
CA ALA A 849 40.27 0.84 -14.40
C ALA A 849 41.78 1.15 -14.35
N ALA A 850 42.51 0.75 -15.39
CA ALA A 850 43.93 1.09 -15.54
C ALA A 850 44.19 2.58 -15.86
N SER A 851 43.12 3.38 -16.00
CA SER A 851 43.11 4.80 -16.41
C SER A 851 42.69 5.74 -15.27
N GLU A 852 42.91 5.35 -14.02
CA GLU A 852 42.52 6.04 -12.76
C GLU A 852 41.01 6.24 -12.52
N GLU A 853 40.19 6.30 -13.57
CA GLU A 853 38.73 6.31 -13.49
C GLU A 853 38.18 5.06 -12.76
N VAL A 854 37.27 5.30 -11.80
CA VAL A 854 36.49 4.26 -11.13
C VAL A 854 35.22 4.01 -11.92
N LYS A 855 35.05 2.77 -12.40
CA LYS A 855 33.80 2.32 -13.04
C LYS A 855 33.02 1.47 -12.06
N TYR A 856 31.69 1.55 -12.11
CA TYR A 856 30.82 0.80 -11.22
C TYR A 856 30.19 -0.41 -11.94
N ASP A 857 30.32 -1.57 -11.30
CA ASP A 857 29.74 -2.82 -11.77
C ASP A 857 28.35 -3.03 -11.19
N LEU A 858 27.36 -3.17 -12.08
CA LEU A 858 25.99 -3.47 -11.72
C LEU A 858 25.81 -4.97 -11.42
N GLN A 859 25.32 -5.28 -10.23
CA GLN A 859 24.83 -6.61 -9.85
C GLN A 859 23.42 -6.49 -9.25
N ILE A 860 22.46 -7.23 -9.80
CA ILE A 860 21.11 -7.33 -9.23
C ILE A 860 21.14 -8.37 -8.12
N LEU A 861 20.77 -7.98 -6.89
CA LEU A 861 20.67 -8.88 -5.73
C LEU A 861 19.29 -9.53 -5.63
N ALA A 862 18.22 -8.75 -5.87
CA ALA A 862 16.85 -9.22 -5.84
C ALA A 862 15.94 -8.37 -6.74
N ASN A 863 14.88 -9.00 -7.24
CA ASN A 863 13.76 -8.33 -7.90
C ASN A 863 12.55 -8.34 -6.96
N ARG A 864 11.55 -7.48 -7.23
CA ARG A 864 10.31 -7.35 -6.45
C ARG A 864 10.53 -6.81 -5.03
N VAL A 865 11.60 -6.05 -4.80
CA VAL A 865 11.86 -5.41 -3.51
C VAL A 865 11.00 -4.14 -3.41
N GLU A 866 10.19 -4.03 -2.37
CA GLU A 866 9.40 -2.81 -2.09
C GLU A 866 10.26 -1.76 -1.40
N PHE A 867 11.05 -2.19 -0.41
CA PHE A 867 12.01 -1.36 0.32
C PHE A 867 13.03 -2.26 1.06
N TYR A 868 14.09 -1.65 1.58
CA TYR A 868 15.17 -2.36 2.28
C TYR A 868 15.64 -1.60 3.53
N TRP A 869 16.35 -2.29 4.42
CA TRP A 869 17.04 -1.73 5.59
C TRP A 869 18.54 -2.01 5.49
N THR A 870 19.37 -1.10 6.00
CA THR A 870 20.85 -1.23 6.06
C THR A 870 21.35 -0.97 7.47
N HIS A 871 21.93 -1.97 8.12
CA HIS A 871 22.34 -1.89 9.53
C HIS A 871 23.86 -1.71 9.67
N LEU A 872 24.33 -0.47 9.46
CA LEU A 872 25.75 -0.11 9.57
C LEU A 872 26.37 -0.43 10.95
N THR A 873 25.57 -0.31 12.01
CA THR A 873 25.97 -0.62 13.39
C THR A 873 25.10 -1.76 13.95
N GLY A 874 25.10 -2.89 13.24
CA GLY A 874 24.43 -4.12 13.68
C GLY A 874 25.12 -4.79 14.88
N ILE A 875 24.44 -5.79 15.46
CA ILE A 875 24.93 -6.57 16.60
C ILE A 875 25.62 -7.84 16.09
N GLY A 876 26.84 -8.11 16.56
CA GLY A 876 27.58 -9.32 16.20
C GLY A 876 27.74 -9.52 14.68
N SER A 877 27.22 -10.62 14.16
CA SER A 877 27.26 -10.99 12.73
C SER A 877 26.29 -10.21 11.83
N LEU A 878 25.48 -9.28 12.37
CA LEU A 878 24.54 -8.45 11.59
C LEU A 878 25.08 -7.07 11.22
N GLU A 879 26.35 -6.76 11.49
CA GLU A 879 26.95 -5.48 11.11
C GLU A 879 27.20 -5.40 9.59
N ASN A 880 26.68 -4.34 8.94
CA ASN A 880 26.57 -4.21 7.49
C ASN A 880 25.62 -5.25 6.84
N SER A 881 24.68 -5.79 7.62
CA SER A 881 23.59 -6.59 7.05
C SER A 881 22.64 -5.74 6.20
N LEU A 882 22.21 -6.31 5.09
CA LEU A 882 21.22 -5.78 4.16
C LEU A 882 19.98 -6.66 4.23
N TRP A 883 18.82 -6.04 4.45
CA TRP A 883 17.53 -6.71 4.61
C TRP A 883 16.57 -6.11 3.58
N ALA A 884 15.84 -6.92 2.81
CA ALA A 884 14.93 -6.45 1.78
C ALA A 884 13.56 -7.13 1.87
N TRP A 885 12.48 -6.36 1.82
CA TRP A 885 11.12 -6.88 1.79
C TRP A 885 10.63 -7.04 0.35
N ASP A 886 10.19 -8.25 -0.02
CA ASP A 886 9.82 -8.57 -1.42
C ASP A 886 8.30 -8.73 -1.68
N GLY A 887 7.46 -8.32 -0.73
CA GLY A 887 6.01 -8.49 -0.79
C GLY A 887 5.48 -9.80 -0.19
N ARG A 888 6.31 -10.82 0.07
CA ARG A 888 5.91 -12.02 0.83
C ARG A 888 6.90 -12.42 1.93
N ARG A 889 8.19 -12.07 1.78
CA ARG A 889 9.28 -12.49 2.65
C ARG A 889 10.37 -11.41 2.78
N VAL A 890 11.09 -11.43 3.91
CA VAL A 890 12.31 -10.66 4.10
C VAL A 890 13.51 -11.50 3.64
N ARG A 891 14.28 -10.98 2.70
CA ARG A 891 15.55 -11.54 2.23
C ARG A 891 16.70 -10.83 2.95
N ILE A 892 17.62 -11.59 3.50
CA ILE A 892 18.73 -11.06 4.31
C ILE A 892 20.06 -11.49 3.71
N TRP A 893 20.99 -10.54 3.58
CA TRP A 893 22.41 -10.80 3.36
C TRP A 893 23.15 -10.31 4.61
N LEU A 894 23.74 -11.24 5.38
CA LEU A 894 24.24 -10.96 6.75
C LEU A 894 25.41 -9.97 6.77
N ASP A 895 26.29 -10.03 5.77
CA ASP A 895 27.35 -9.04 5.53
C ASP A 895 27.36 -8.71 4.04
N ALA A 896 26.85 -7.52 3.70
CA ALA A 896 26.72 -7.06 2.33
C ALA A 896 28.07 -6.70 1.65
N LEU A 897 29.15 -6.53 2.41
CA LEU A 897 30.50 -6.39 1.86
C LEU A 897 31.05 -7.76 1.44
N THR A 898 30.84 -8.83 2.22
CA THR A 898 31.36 -10.17 1.86
C THR A 898 30.78 -10.78 0.57
N ILE A 899 29.70 -10.22 0.03
CA ILE A 899 29.16 -10.55 -1.30
C ILE A 899 30.22 -10.34 -2.41
N GLU A 900 31.24 -9.51 -2.16
CA GLU A 900 32.46 -9.37 -2.96
C GLU A 900 33.03 -10.70 -3.48
N LYS A 901 32.95 -11.78 -2.68
CA LYS A 901 33.62 -13.08 -2.95
C LYS A 901 32.93 -13.97 -3.99
N VAL A 902 31.76 -13.60 -4.51
CA VAL A 902 31.08 -14.33 -5.60
C VAL A 902 31.90 -14.23 -6.89
N ARG A 903 32.05 -15.34 -7.62
CA ARG A 903 32.89 -15.39 -8.83
C ARG A 903 32.24 -14.62 -9.99
N VAL A 904 33.08 -14.02 -10.82
CA VAL A 904 32.69 -13.57 -12.17
C VAL A 904 32.64 -14.82 -13.07
N ASP A 905 31.51 -15.07 -13.72
CA ASP A 905 31.35 -16.19 -14.65
C ASP A 905 32.03 -15.81 -15.98
N ALA A 906 33.32 -16.15 -16.10
CA ALA A 906 34.25 -15.72 -17.16
C ALA A 906 33.89 -16.19 -18.59
N ARG A 907 32.69 -16.75 -18.80
CA ARG A 907 32.09 -17.04 -20.11
C ARG A 907 30.99 -16.04 -20.50
N ARG A 908 30.57 -15.16 -19.59
CA ARG A 908 29.39 -14.28 -19.72
C ARG A 908 29.65 -12.83 -19.31
N ASP A 909 30.83 -12.52 -18.74
CA ASP A 909 31.17 -11.22 -18.12
C ASP A 909 30.11 -10.70 -17.14
N ALA A 910 29.36 -11.62 -16.54
CA ALA A 910 28.33 -11.38 -15.55
C ALA A 910 28.71 -12.04 -14.22
N TYR A 911 28.24 -11.45 -13.11
CA TYR A 911 28.31 -12.09 -11.81
C TYR A 911 27.26 -13.21 -11.69
N GLU A 912 27.58 -14.27 -10.96
CA GLU A 912 26.58 -15.26 -10.53
C GLU A 912 25.46 -14.58 -9.71
N THR A 913 24.23 -15.08 -9.84
CA THR A 913 23.07 -14.58 -9.08
C THR A 913 23.27 -14.81 -7.59
N VAL A 914 23.30 -13.74 -6.79
CA VAL A 914 23.55 -13.82 -5.35
C VAL A 914 22.32 -14.39 -4.64
N LYS A 915 22.41 -15.65 -4.20
CA LYS A 915 21.40 -16.22 -3.30
C LYS A 915 21.40 -15.44 -1.98
N GLU A 916 20.22 -15.14 -1.45
CA GLU A 916 20.04 -14.62 -0.09
C GLU A 916 20.67 -15.55 0.97
N SER A 917 21.10 -14.97 2.09
CA SER A 917 21.65 -15.74 3.21
C SER A 917 20.52 -16.38 4.01
N VAL A 918 19.57 -15.57 4.48
CA VAL A 918 18.41 -16.00 5.25
C VAL A 918 17.14 -15.49 4.57
N GLU A 919 16.08 -16.28 4.63
CA GLU A 919 14.75 -15.99 4.11
C GLU A 919 13.76 -16.10 5.28
N ILE A 920 12.92 -15.08 5.48
CA ILE A 920 11.92 -15.03 6.55
C ILE A 920 10.55 -14.74 5.92
N PRO A 921 9.62 -15.70 5.80
CA PRO A 921 8.24 -15.41 5.39
C PRO A 921 7.55 -14.54 6.47
N LEU A 922 6.67 -13.61 6.08
CA LEU A 922 5.89 -12.83 7.04
C LEU A 922 4.40 -12.74 6.68
N ASP A 923 3.57 -13.11 7.65
CA ASP A 923 2.11 -13.07 7.55
C ASP A 923 1.50 -11.67 7.75
N PHE A 924 2.34 -10.64 7.92
CA PHE A 924 1.95 -9.23 8.05
C PHE A 924 2.86 -8.29 7.24
N TYR A 925 2.54 -7.00 7.18
CA TYR A 925 3.39 -6.02 6.49
C TYR A 925 4.47 -5.43 7.44
N PRO A 926 5.78 -5.67 7.23
CA PRO A 926 6.82 -5.16 8.12
C PRO A 926 6.98 -3.65 8.01
N LEU A 927 7.37 -3.00 9.11
CA LEU A 927 7.66 -1.55 9.17
C LEU A 927 9.05 -1.24 9.69
N ALA A 928 9.57 -2.02 10.65
CA ALA A 928 10.85 -1.79 11.29
C ALA A 928 11.50 -3.10 11.76
N VAL A 929 12.83 -3.14 11.83
CA VAL A 929 13.59 -4.25 12.42
C VAL A 929 14.32 -3.75 13.67
N LEU A 930 13.91 -4.24 14.83
CA LEU A 930 14.47 -3.86 16.13
C LEU A 930 15.64 -4.78 16.47
N MET A 931 16.83 -4.39 15.99
CA MET A 931 18.05 -5.20 16.09
C MET A 931 18.47 -5.52 17.52
N ASP A 932 18.17 -4.65 18.48
CA ASP A 932 18.40 -4.84 19.91
C ASP A 932 17.43 -5.84 20.54
N LYS A 933 16.21 -5.95 20.00
CA LYS A 933 15.14 -6.85 20.46
C LYS A 933 15.05 -8.18 19.70
N GLY A 934 15.78 -8.35 18.59
CA GLY A 934 15.72 -9.59 17.81
C GLY A 934 14.38 -9.82 17.10
N ILE A 935 13.57 -8.78 16.90
CA ILE A 935 12.23 -8.84 16.28
C ILE A 935 12.09 -7.93 15.05
N VAL A 936 11.27 -8.39 14.10
CA VAL A 936 10.63 -7.54 13.09
C VAL A 936 9.29 -7.08 13.64
N VAL A 937 9.02 -5.78 13.53
CA VAL A 937 7.72 -5.16 13.88
C VAL A 937 7.00 -4.78 12.58
N GLY A 938 5.71 -5.08 12.52
CA GLY A 938 4.85 -4.71 11.41
C GLY A 938 3.44 -4.37 11.82
N VAL A 939 2.59 -4.25 10.81
CA VAL A 939 1.17 -3.94 10.93
C VAL A 939 0.35 -4.91 10.10
N ASP A 940 -0.79 -5.29 10.66
CA ASP A 940 -1.89 -5.93 9.96
C ASP A 940 -3.20 -5.14 10.18
N GLN A 941 -4.26 -5.47 9.46
CA GLN A 941 -5.51 -4.70 9.43
C GLN A 941 -6.72 -5.54 9.88
N GLU A 942 -7.29 -5.19 11.02
CA GLU A 942 -8.59 -5.69 11.48
C GLU A 942 -9.72 -4.80 10.91
N ILE A 943 -10.85 -5.41 10.58
CA ILE A 943 -12.13 -4.73 10.35
C ILE A 943 -13.15 -5.30 11.32
N SER A 944 -13.80 -4.47 12.12
CA SER A 944 -14.85 -4.90 13.06
C SER A 944 -16.17 -4.17 12.88
N LEU A 945 -17.26 -4.95 12.85
CA LEU A 945 -18.65 -4.51 12.85
C LEU A 945 -19.23 -4.55 14.25
N ARG A 946 -20.23 -3.70 14.50
CA ARG A 946 -21.00 -3.68 15.75
C ARG A 946 -22.48 -3.52 15.42
N ARG A 947 -23.35 -4.35 16.02
CA ARG A 947 -24.81 -4.25 15.88
C ARG A 947 -25.40 -2.85 16.18
N ASN A 948 -24.67 -2.02 16.92
CA ASN A 948 -25.09 -0.66 17.30
C ASN A 948 -24.54 0.43 16.36
N LEU A 949 -23.83 0.07 15.28
CA LEU A 949 -23.25 1.00 14.31
C LEU A 949 -23.70 0.66 12.88
N ASP A 950 -23.78 1.69 12.06
CA ASP A 950 -24.14 1.71 10.66
C ASP A 950 -22.93 1.65 9.70
N PHE A 951 -21.72 1.86 10.21
CA PHE A 951 -20.45 1.83 9.46
C PHE A 951 -19.45 0.78 10.00
N ALA A 952 -18.43 0.45 9.21
CA ALA A 952 -17.36 -0.46 9.58
C ALA A 952 -16.21 0.25 10.31
N ILE A 953 -15.67 -0.36 11.38
CA ILE A 953 -14.50 0.16 12.09
C ILE A 953 -13.23 -0.48 11.52
N PHE A 954 -12.28 0.36 11.11
CA PHE A 954 -10.94 -0.06 10.70
C PHE A 954 -9.95 0.07 11.85
N ARG A 955 -9.10 -0.95 12.05
CA ARG A 955 -8.08 -0.99 13.09
C ARG A 955 -6.72 -1.46 12.57
N ILE A 956 -5.73 -0.61 12.81
CA ILE A 956 -4.31 -0.90 12.61
C ILE A 956 -3.83 -1.72 13.81
N VAL A 957 -3.49 -2.99 13.60
CA VAL A 957 -3.03 -3.92 14.63
C VAL A 957 -1.51 -4.06 14.54
N THR A 958 -0.83 -4.01 15.68
CA THR A 958 0.62 -4.23 15.76
C THR A 958 0.92 -5.73 15.80
N THR A 959 1.81 -6.19 14.93
CA THR A 959 2.26 -7.59 14.88
C THR A 959 3.78 -7.65 14.97
N THR A 960 4.32 -8.74 15.52
CA THR A 960 5.77 -8.93 15.72
C THR A 960 6.21 -10.35 15.34
N HIS A 961 7.45 -10.49 14.90
CA HIS A 961 8.06 -11.78 14.55
C HIS A 961 9.50 -11.85 15.06
N LEU A 962 9.87 -12.92 15.76
CA LEU A 962 11.26 -13.16 16.18
C LEU A 962 12.11 -13.57 14.98
N PHE A 963 13.28 -12.97 14.76
CA PHE A 963 14.17 -13.36 13.66
C PHE A 963 15.37 -14.22 14.10
N LEU A 964 15.62 -14.32 15.40
CA LEU A 964 16.84 -14.93 15.97
C LEU A 964 17.01 -16.41 15.56
N HIS A 965 15.93 -17.19 15.55
CA HIS A 965 15.99 -18.63 15.24
C HIS A 965 16.42 -18.88 13.79
N HIS A 966 15.89 -18.15 12.79
CA HIS A 966 16.30 -18.32 11.40
C HIS A 966 17.80 -18.02 11.16
N ILE A 967 18.37 -17.02 11.86
CA ILE A 967 19.80 -16.68 11.76
C ILE A 967 20.67 -17.75 12.45
N LEU A 968 20.24 -18.23 13.63
CA LEU A 968 20.92 -19.32 14.32
C LEU A 968 20.92 -20.60 13.47
N ARG A 969 19.76 -20.96 12.90
CA ARG A 969 19.59 -22.08 11.97
C ARG A 969 20.59 -21.99 10.81
N PHE A 970 20.68 -20.84 10.13
CA PHE A 970 21.64 -20.63 9.04
C PHE A 970 23.10 -20.88 9.44
N HIS A 971 23.53 -20.45 10.64
CA HIS A 971 24.88 -20.73 11.12
C HIS A 971 25.07 -22.21 11.48
N LEU A 972 24.07 -22.85 12.09
CA LEU A 972 24.12 -24.27 12.47
C LEU A 972 24.08 -25.21 11.26
N ASP A 973 23.28 -24.90 10.23
CA ASP A 973 23.26 -25.55 8.92
C ASP A 973 24.67 -25.61 8.32
N ARG A 974 25.38 -24.48 8.36
CA ARG A 974 26.76 -24.31 7.87
C ARG A 974 27.83 -24.81 8.84
N SER A 975 27.45 -25.47 9.94
CA SER A 975 28.34 -25.97 11.00
C SER A 975 29.20 -24.88 11.68
N GLN A 976 28.72 -23.64 11.73
CA GLN A 976 29.39 -22.48 12.32
C GLN A 976 29.01 -22.29 13.80
N LEU A 977 29.14 -23.34 14.61
CA LEU A 977 28.71 -23.38 16.01
C LEU A 977 29.20 -22.17 16.84
N ARG A 978 30.46 -21.78 16.66
CA ARG A 978 31.06 -20.63 17.38
C ARG A 978 30.38 -19.30 17.06
N GLU A 979 30.04 -19.06 15.80
CA GLU A 979 29.35 -17.84 15.37
C GLU A 979 27.90 -17.83 15.88
N ALA A 980 27.24 -18.99 15.92
CA ALA A 980 25.91 -19.14 16.50
C ALA A 980 25.90 -18.84 18.01
N VAL A 981 26.85 -19.40 18.78
CA VAL A 981 26.99 -19.12 20.23
C VAL A 981 27.32 -17.65 20.48
N LEU A 982 28.26 -17.07 19.71
CA LEU A 982 28.59 -15.64 19.81
C LEU A 982 27.37 -14.76 19.49
N PHE A 983 26.63 -15.04 18.41
CA PHE A 983 25.41 -14.30 18.07
C PHE A 983 24.37 -14.39 19.19
N ALA A 984 24.02 -15.60 19.64
CA ALA A 984 23.06 -15.81 20.72
C ALA A 984 23.46 -15.15 22.05
N SER A 985 24.75 -15.11 22.39
CA SER A 985 25.24 -14.47 23.63
C SER A 985 24.98 -12.96 23.72
N HIS A 986 24.70 -12.28 22.61
CA HIS A 986 24.26 -10.87 22.63
C HIS A 986 22.79 -10.74 23.05
N TYR A 987 21.98 -11.78 22.88
CA TYR A 987 20.52 -11.77 23.04
C TYR A 987 20.02 -12.52 24.28
N SER A 988 20.90 -13.18 25.04
CA SER A 988 20.56 -13.90 26.29
C SER A 988 19.92 -13.03 27.38
N HIS A 989 20.02 -11.71 27.26
CA HIS A 989 19.41 -10.76 28.19
C HIS A 989 17.90 -10.51 27.95
N LEU A 990 17.33 -11.00 26.83
CA LEU A 990 15.93 -10.80 26.46
C LEU A 990 15.01 -11.79 27.17
N ILE A 991 13.86 -11.32 27.66
CA ILE A 991 12.92 -12.13 28.47
C ILE A 991 12.41 -13.38 27.73
N TYR A 992 12.37 -13.31 26.39
CA TYR A 992 11.88 -14.34 25.48
C TYR A 992 13.00 -15.11 24.76
N PHE A 993 14.26 -14.96 25.17
CA PHE A 993 15.40 -15.68 24.57
C PHE A 993 15.20 -17.20 24.60
N SER A 994 14.78 -17.76 25.74
CA SER A 994 14.45 -19.19 25.87
C SER A 994 13.29 -19.64 24.97
N HIS A 995 12.34 -18.75 24.64
CA HIS A 995 11.29 -19.05 23.66
C HIS A 995 11.81 -18.99 22.22
N ALA A 996 12.73 -18.07 21.88
CA ALA A 996 13.38 -18.07 20.57
C ALA A 996 14.21 -19.35 20.33
N LEU A 997 14.85 -19.89 21.37
CA LEU A 997 15.52 -21.20 21.35
C LEU A 997 14.53 -22.37 21.25
N GLU A 998 13.35 -22.27 21.87
CA GLU A 998 12.28 -23.25 21.75
C GLU A 998 11.73 -23.34 20.31
N VAL A 999 11.51 -22.21 19.65
CA VAL A 999 11.08 -22.16 18.24
C VAL A 999 12.15 -22.77 17.33
N LEU A 1000 13.43 -22.44 17.54
CA LEU A 1000 14.55 -23.05 16.78
C LEU A 1000 14.57 -24.58 16.91
N LEU A 1001 14.42 -25.12 18.13
CA LEU A 1001 14.40 -26.55 18.36
C LEU A 1001 13.15 -27.22 17.75
N HIS A 1002 12.00 -26.54 17.79
CA HIS A 1002 10.76 -27.04 17.21
C HIS A 1002 10.82 -27.09 15.68
N GLU A 1003 11.18 -25.99 14.99
CA GLU A 1003 11.27 -25.95 13.52
C GLU A 1003 12.22 -27.04 12.97
N VAL A 1004 13.40 -27.17 13.56
CA VAL A 1004 14.41 -28.15 13.11
C VAL A 1004 13.94 -29.59 13.38
N LEU A 1005 13.20 -29.84 14.47
CA LEU A 1005 12.61 -31.15 14.73
C LEU A 1005 11.51 -31.51 13.74
N GLU A 1006 10.60 -30.58 13.43
CA GLU A 1006 9.51 -30.81 12.48
C GLU A 1006 10.06 -31.11 11.08
N ASP A 1007 10.96 -30.27 10.57
CA ASP A 1007 11.54 -30.42 9.23
C ASP A 1007 12.36 -31.71 9.09
N GLU A 1008 13.10 -32.13 10.12
CA GLU A 1008 13.88 -33.38 10.07
C GLU A 1008 13.02 -34.64 10.17
N VAL A 1009 11.86 -34.56 10.83
CA VAL A 1009 10.86 -35.62 10.86
C VAL A 1009 10.18 -35.76 9.48
N GLU A 1010 9.83 -34.65 8.82
CA GLU A 1010 9.25 -34.69 7.46
C GLU A 1010 10.25 -35.19 6.40
N VAL A 1011 11.51 -34.76 6.47
CA VAL A 1011 12.57 -35.18 5.52
C VAL A 1011 13.21 -36.52 5.92
N ALA A 1012 12.87 -37.07 7.09
CA ALA A 1012 13.40 -38.31 7.69
C ALA A 1012 14.95 -38.36 7.80
N ASN A 1013 15.61 -37.21 7.93
CA ASN A 1013 17.06 -37.09 7.84
C ASN A 1013 17.78 -37.26 9.19
N ARG A 1014 18.21 -38.49 9.51
CA ARG A 1014 18.94 -38.82 10.75
C ARG A 1014 20.36 -38.23 10.88
N HIS A 1015 20.87 -37.52 9.87
CA HIS A 1015 22.15 -36.80 9.93
C HIS A 1015 21.95 -35.28 9.75
N GLY A 1016 20.83 -34.77 10.28
CA GLY A 1016 20.44 -33.38 10.18
C GLY A 1016 21.23 -32.40 11.05
N VAL A 1017 20.56 -31.30 11.36
CA VAL A 1017 21.01 -30.14 12.12
C VAL A 1017 20.69 -30.33 13.60
N LEU A 1018 19.66 -31.10 13.96
CA LEU A 1018 19.18 -31.32 15.33
C LEU A 1018 20.31 -31.66 16.34
N PRO A 1019 21.28 -32.57 16.07
CA PRO A 1019 22.39 -32.81 17.01
C PRO A 1019 23.28 -31.58 17.24
N ARG A 1020 23.45 -30.73 16.22
CA ARG A 1020 24.18 -29.45 16.30
C ARG A 1020 23.36 -28.38 17.03
N VAL A 1021 22.02 -28.42 16.94
CA VAL A 1021 21.13 -27.58 17.77
C VAL A 1021 21.26 -27.98 19.24
N VAL A 1022 21.32 -29.27 19.56
CA VAL A 1022 21.50 -29.75 20.95
C VAL A 1022 22.88 -29.36 21.50
N GLU A 1023 23.96 -29.58 20.74
CA GLU A 1023 25.32 -29.12 21.11
C GLU A 1023 25.37 -27.59 21.32
N PHE A 1024 24.64 -26.82 20.51
CA PHE A 1024 24.47 -25.38 20.67
C PHE A 1024 23.67 -25.01 21.94
N LEU A 1025 22.56 -25.70 22.23
CA LEU A 1025 21.75 -25.45 23.43
C LEU A 1025 22.53 -25.71 24.72
N ASP A 1026 23.36 -26.76 24.78
CA ASP A 1026 24.20 -27.10 25.94
C ASP A 1026 25.17 -25.97 26.38
N HIS A 1027 25.35 -24.92 25.58
CA HIS A 1027 26.10 -23.70 25.95
C HIS A 1027 25.28 -22.70 26.82
N PHE A 1028 23.99 -22.94 27.06
CA PHE A 1028 23.07 -22.04 27.75
C PHE A 1028 22.36 -22.73 28.92
N GLU A 1029 22.13 -21.99 30.02
CA GLU A 1029 21.51 -22.53 31.25
C GLU A 1029 20.03 -22.91 31.03
N GLU A 1030 19.36 -22.27 30.08
CA GLU A 1030 17.97 -22.48 29.71
C GLU A 1030 17.73 -23.77 28.90
N SER A 1031 18.79 -24.45 28.44
CA SER A 1031 18.75 -25.70 27.64
C SER A 1031 17.70 -26.72 28.12
N LEU A 1032 17.72 -27.05 29.41
CA LEU A 1032 16.80 -28.01 30.02
C LEU A 1032 15.33 -27.54 29.97
N GLN A 1033 15.09 -26.22 30.01
CA GLN A 1033 13.76 -25.61 29.91
C GLN A 1033 13.27 -25.54 28.45
N VAL A 1034 14.18 -25.22 27.51
CA VAL A 1034 13.90 -25.20 26.06
C VAL A 1034 13.40 -26.57 25.60
N VAL A 1035 14.13 -27.64 25.94
CA VAL A 1035 13.79 -29.02 25.58
C VAL A 1035 12.41 -29.43 26.11
N VAL A 1036 12.08 -29.14 27.38
CA VAL A 1036 10.81 -29.60 27.97
C VAL A 1036 9.61 -28.82 27.45
N ASN A 1037 9.78 -27.54 27.12
CA ASN A 1037 8.71 -26.74 26.54
C ASN A 1037 8.41 -27.21 25.10
N CYS A 1038 9.45 -27.46 24.30
CA CYS A 1038 9.33 -28.05 22.96
C CYS A 1038 8.66 -29.44 23.03
N ALA A 1039 9.13 -30.34 23.90
CA ALA A 1039 8.52 -31.66 24.11
C ALA A 1039 7.03 -31.57 24.50
N ARG A 1040 6.63 -30.56 25.28
CA ARG A 1040 5.23 -30.35 25.68
C ARG A 1040 4.33 -29.73 24.60
N LYS A 1041 4.89 -29.21 23.49
CA LYS A 1041 4.13 -28.67 22.35
C LYS A 1041 4.14 -29.61 21.12
N THR A 1042 5.15 -30.46 21.01
CA THR A 1042 5.33 -31.44 19.92
C THR A 1042 4.47 -32.70 20.10
N GLU A 1043 4.16 -33.37 19.00
CA GLU A 1043 3.39 -34.62 19.01
C GLU A 1043 4.18 -35.78 19.64
N VAL A 1044 3.51 -36.63 20.43
CA VAL A 1044 4.13 -37.77 21.14
C VAL A 1044 4.83 -38.75 20.20
N THR A 1045 4.36 -38.86 18.95
CA THR A 1045 4.99 -39.63 17.87
C THR A 1045 6.40 -39.18 17.51
N ARG A 1046 6.74 -37.91 17.77
CA ARG A 1046 8.04 -37.29 17.43
C ARG A 1046 9.04 -37.34 18.60
N TRP A 1047 8.55 -37.68 19.80
CA TRP A 1047 9.36 -37.71 21.03
C TRP A 1047 10.48 -38.77 20.98
N GLU A 1048 10.28 -39.90 20.29
CA GLU A 1048 11.34 -40.91 20.14
C GLU A 1048 12.57 -40.34 19.42
N PHE A 1049 12.35 -39.56 18.35
CA PHE A 1049 13.44 -38.94 17.59
C PHE A 1049 14.13 -37.81 18.37
N LEU A 1050 13.36 -37.00 19.12
CA LEU A 1050 13.91 -35.95 19.99
C LEU A 1050 14.78 -36.54 21.11
N PHE A 1051 14.31 -37.57 21.82
CA PHE A 1051 15.01 -38.12 22.99
C PHE A 1051 16.13 -39.14 22.65
N ASP A 1052 16.20 -39.64 21.41
CA ASP A 1052 17.39 -40.35 20.90
C ASP A 1052 18.60 -39.39 20.78
N VAL A 1053 18.36 -38.13 20.42
CA VAL A 1053 19.41 -37.09 20.26
C VAL A 1053 19.70 -36.33 21.57
N VAL A 1054 18.67 -35.88 22.29
CA VAL A 1054 18.83 -35.09 23.53
C VAL A 1054 19.16 -35.96 24.75
N GLY A 1055 18.91 -37.27 24.66
CA GLY A 1055 18.98 -38.20 25.79
C GLY A 1055 17.66 -38.33 26.56
N LYS A 1056 17.63 -39.29 27.49
CA LYS A 1056 16.37 -39.78 28.08
C LYS A 1056 15.71 -38.74 28.99
N PRO A 1057 14.37 -38.57 28.95
CA PRO A 1057 13.65 -37.61 29.79
C PRO A 1057 13.92 -37.75 31.30
N ARG A 1058 14.17 -38.97 31.75
CA ARG A 1058 14.50 -39.30 33.15
C ARG A 1058 15.86 -38.74 33.58
N ASP A 1059 16.87 -38.83 32.72
CA ASP A 1059 18.21 -38.31 32.99
C ASP A 1059 18.19 -36.77 32.98
N LEU A 1060 17.35 -36.16 32.15
CA LEU A 1060 17.08 -34.72 32.14
C LEU A 1060 16.34 -34.25 33.40
N PHE A 1061 15.34 -35.01 33.87
CA PHE A 1061 14.64 -34.74 35.13
C PHE A 1061 15.59 -34.79 36.33
N GLU A 1062 16.44 -35.80 36.43
CA GLU A 1062 17.47 -35.90 37.48
C GLU A 1062 18.45 -34.72 37.43
N LYS A 1063 18.90 -34.30 36.24
CA LYS A 1063 19.69 -33.07 36.06
C LYS A 1063 18.95 -31.83 36.58
N CYS A 1064 17.67 -31.65 36.25
CA CYS A 1064 16.87 -30.51 36.73
C CYS A 1064 16.72 -30.49 38.26
N VAL A 1065 16.51 -31.65 38.89
CA VAL A 1065 16.42 -31.77 40.36
C VAL A 1065 17.77 -31.47 41.02
N ALA A 1066 18.88 -31.99 40.47
CA ALA A 1066 20.22 -31.73 40.97
C ALA A 1066 20.67 -30.27 40.80
N ALA A 1067 20.23 -29.60 39.73
CA ALA A 1067 20.48 -28.18 39.48
C ALA A 1067 19.55 -27.23 40.26
N GLY A 1068 18.53 -27.74 40.97
CA GLY A 1068 17.55 -26.92 41.68
C GLY A 1068 16.49 -26.25 40.79
N PHE A 1069 16.41 -26.60 39.50
CA PHE A 1069 15.40 -26.07 38.56
C PHE A 1069 14.03 -26.76 38.73
N LEU A 1070 13.46 -26.69 39.94
CA LEU A 1070 12.31 -27.48 40.37
C LEU A 1070 11.04 -27.26 39.51
N LYS A 1071 10.85 -26.04 38.96
CA LYS A 1071 9.73 -25.71 38.05
C LYS A 1071 9.89 -26.33 36.66
N VAL A 1072 11.13 -26.51 36.21
CA VAL A 1072 11.46 -27.22 34.97
C VAL A 1072 11.31 -28.73 35.18
N ALA A 1073 11.79 -29.25 36.31
CA ALA A 1073 11.57 -30.65 36.72
C ALA A 1073 10.07 -31.01 36.78
N ALA A 1074 9.22 -30.11 37.30
CA ALA A 1074 7.77 -30.30 37.31
C ALA A 1074 7.14 -30.35 35.90
N SER A 1075 7.75 -29.66 34.91
CA SER A 1075 7.35 -29.80 33.51
C SER A 1075 7.80 -31.13 32.90
N TYR A 1076 8.95 -31.67 33.31
CA TYR A 1076 9.40 -33.01 32.90
C TYR A 1076 8.51 -34.13 33.46
N LEU A 1077 7.91 -33.96 34.64
CA LEU A 1077 6.93 -34.93 35.18
C LEU A 1077 5.72 -35.13 34.24
N LEU A 1078 5.30 -34.08 33.51
CA LEU A 1078 4.20 -34.18 32.53
C LEU A 1078 4.59 -35.01 31.29
N VAL A 1079 5.87 -34.95 30.88
CA VAL A 1079 6.42 -35.76 29.78
C VAL A 1079 6.62 -37.21 30.24
N LEU A 1080 7.22 -37.40 31.42
CA LEU A 1080 7.43 -38.72 32.03
C LEU A 1080 6.11 -39.45 32.30
N HIS A 1081 5.04 -38.74 32.69
CA HIS A 1081 3.72 -39.35 32.91
C HIS A 1081 3.13 -40.03 31.66
N ASN A 1082 3.46 -39.53 30.47
CA ASN A 1082 3.02 -40.11 29.19
C ASN A 1082 3.91 -41.28 28.72
N LEU A 1083 5.06 -41.53 29.36
CA LEU A 1083 6.08 -42.49 28.93
C LEU A 1083 6.35 -43.61 29.97
N GLU A 1084 6.20 -43.34 31.26
CA GLU A 1084 6.44 -44.29 32.35
C GLU A 1084 5.16 -44.65 33.14
N PRO A 1085 5.09 -45.83 33.79
CA PRO A 1085 3.94 -46.22 34.60
C PRO A 1085 3.60 -45.25 35.76
N LEU A 1086 2.31 -45.14 36.07
CA LEU A 1086 1.75 -44.32 37.17
C LEU A 1086 2.47 -44.48 38.52
N GLU A 1087 2.88 -45.70 38.86
CA GLU A 1087 3.57 -46.05 40.12
C GLU A 1087 5.00 -45.52 40.24
N GLN A 1088 5.58 -45.11 39.12
CA GLN A 1088 6.93 -44.54 39.03
C GLN A 1088 6.81 -43.01 39.05
N SER A 1089 5.96 -42.47 38.16
CA SER A 1089 5.58 -41.05 38.09
C SER A 1089 5.12 -40.47 39.45
N SER A 1090 4.39 -41.23 40.27
CA SER A 1090 3.95 -40.79 41.60
C SER A 1090 5.13 -40.58 42.58
N LYS A 1091 6.11 -41.50 42.60
CA LYS A 1091 7.29 -41.40 43.49
C LYS A 1091 8.18 -40.22 43.13
N ASP A 1092 8.39 -40.00 41.84
CA ASP A 1092 9.19 -38.88 41.34
C ASP A 1092 8.48 -37.52 41.62
N THR A 1093 7.14 -37.51 41.62
CA THR A 1093 6.34 -36.36 42.10
C THR A 1093 6.47 -36.13 43.61
N VAL A 1094 6.49 -37.18 44.44
CA VAL A 1094 6.72 -37.06 45.90
C VAL A 1094 8.12 -36.53 46.21
N ARG A 1095 9.14 -37.02 45.50
CA ARG A 1095 10.52 -36.56 45.63
C ARG A 1095 10.67 -35.09 45.23
N LEU A 1096 10.00 -34.65 44.16
CA LEU A 1096 9.98 -33.24 43.77
C LEU A 1096 9.21 -32.36 44.78
N LEU A 1097 8.14 -32.87 45.39
CA LEU A 1097 7.42 -32.18 46.47
C LEU A 1097 8.31 -31.99 47.71
N GLN A 1098 9.07 -33.01 48.12
CA GLN A 1098 10.06 -32.89 49.20
C GLN A 1098 11.13 -31.83 48.89
N ALA A 1099 11.64 -31.79 47.65
CA ALA A 1099 12.61 -30.78 47.21
C ALA A 1099 12.00 -29.36 47.18
N ALA A 1100 10.76 -29.20 46.71
CA ALA A 1100 10.05 -27.92 46.68
C ALA A 1100 9.76 -27.38 48.08
N MET A 1101 9.44 -28.26 49.04
CA MET A 1101 9.30 -27.90 50.46
C MET A 1101 10.63 -27.45 51.08
N ALA A 1102 11.73 -28.15 50.76
CA ALA A 1102 13.07 -27.78 51.24
C ALA A 1102 13.59 -26.46 50.64
N ALA A 1103 13.07 -26.05 49.49
CA ALA A 1103 13.34 -24.76 48.84
C ALA A 1103 12.30 -23.66 49.18
N GLU A 1104 11.36 -23.93 50.09
CA GLU A 1104 10.25 -23.05 50.48
C GLU A 1104 9.35 -22.55 49.32
N ASP A 1105 9.32 -23.24 48.17
CA ASP A 1105 8.40 -22.89 47.07
C ASP A 1105 6.99 -23.47 47.30
N TRP A 1106 6.25 -22.79 48.16
CA TRP A 1106 4.85 -23.08 48.46
C TRP A 1106 3.93 -23.00 47.25
N THR A 1107 4.31 -22.27 46.19
CA THR A 1107 3.51 -22.18 44.95
C THR A 1107 3.61 -23.47 44.15
N LEU A 1108 4.83 -23.99 43.99
CA LEU A 1108 5.09 -25.28 43.35
C LEU A 1108 4.53 -26.45 44.17
N CYS A 1109 4.68 -26.42 45.50
CA CYS A 1109 4.09 -27.44 46.38
C CYS A 1109 2.56 -27.57 46.18
N ARG A 1110 1.85 -26.44 46.10
CA ARG A 1110 0.41 -26.40 45.84
C ARG A 1110 0.04 -26.97 44.47
N GLU A 1111 0.86 -26.72 43.45
CA GLU A 1111 0.64 -27.23 42.10
C GLU A 1111 0.90 -28.73 41.98
N LEU A 1112 1.96 -29.24 42.63
CA LEU A 1112 2.25 -30.68 42.71
C LEU A 1112 1.15 -31.44 43.50
N LEU A 1113 0.64 -30.88 44.60
CA LEU A 1113 -0.50 -31.46 45.33
C LEU A 1113 -1.79 -31.46 44.48
N ARG A 1114 -2.02 -30.41 43.68
CA ARG A 1114 -3.15 -30.37 42.73
C ARG A 1114 -2.99 -31.40 41.60
N PHE A 1115 -1.76 -31.61 41.12
CA PHE A 1115 -1.44 -32.63 40.12
C PHE A 1115 -1.68 -34.03 40.68
N LEU A 1116 -1.15 -34.36 41.86
CA LEU A 1116 -1.39 -35.62 42.58
C LEU A 1116 -2.90 -35.91 42.79
N TYR A 1117 -3.70 -34.89 43.13
CA TYR A 1117 -5.15 -35.03 43.24
C TYR A 1117 -5.85 -35.21 41.88
N SER A 1118 -5.31 -34.65 40.80
CA SER A 1118 -5.84 -34.84 39.44
C SER A 1118 -5.55 -36.23 38.87
N LEU A 1119 -4.41 -36.83 39.26
CA LEU A 1119 -4.04 -38.21 38.93
C LEU A 1119 -4.96 -39.23 39.62
N ASP A 1120 -5.33 -38.98 40.87
CA ASP A 1120 -6.20 -39.87 41.66
C ASP A 1120 -7.31 -39.11 42.39
N ARG A 1121 -8.51 -39.15 41.80
CA ARG A 1121 -9.73 -38.57 42.39
C ARG A 1121 -10.20 -39.27 43.68
N SER A 1122 -9.69 -40.46 44.00
CA SER A 1122 -9.94 -41.11 45.30
C SER A 1122 -9.04 -40.55 46.43
N GLY A 1123 -7.99 -39.81 46.07
CA GLY A 1123 -7.10 -39.11 46.98
C GLY A 1123 -6.17 -40.02 47.80
N GLN A 1124 -6.01 -41.29 47.43
CA GLN A 1124 -5.09 -42.22 48.10
C GLN A 1124 -3.63 -41.94 47.74
N ILE A 1125 -3.34 -41.63 46.46
CA ILE A 1125 -2.00 -41.20 46.03
C ILE A 1125 -1.62 -39.87 46.72
N LEU A 1126 -2.59 -38.96 46.90
CA LEU A 1126 -2.37 -37.72 47.64
C LEU A 1126 -2.08 -37.97 49.14
N LYS A 1127 -2.78 -38.90 49.79
CA LYS A 1127 -2.55 -39.25 51.20
C LYS A 1127 -1.19 -39.90 51.43
N THR A 1128 -0.79 -40.84 50.57
CA THR A 1128 0.55 -41.45 50.64
C THR A 1128 1.64 -40.40 50.43
N ALA A 1129 1.52 -39.56 49.39
CA ALA A 1129 2.42 -38.45 49.12
C ALA A 1129 2.55 -37.45 50.30
N LEU A 1130 1.45 -37.11 50.98
CA LEU A 1130 1.47 -36.24 52.17
C LEU A 1130 2.14 -36.90 53.38
N SER A 1131 2.01 -38.22 53.53
CA SER A 1131 2.68 -38.98 54.60
C SER A 1131 4.18 -39.17 54.37
N GLU A 1132 4.59 -39.37 53.11
CA GLU A 1132 6.00 -39.55 52.73
C GLU A 1132 6.77 -38.21 52.66
N SER A 1133 6.10 -37.12 52.29
CA SER A 1133 6.71 -35.78 52.25
C SER A 1133 6.82 -35.09 53.61
N ARG A 1134 6.12 -35.58 54.66
CA ARG A 1134 5.99 -34.93 55.98
C ARG A 1134 5.43 -33.50 55.92
N ALA A 1135 4.60 -33.19 54.92
CA ALA A 1135 4.01 -31.87 54.71
C ALA A 1135 2.96 -31.45 55.76
N LEU A 1136 2.64 -32.32 56.73
CA LEU A 1136 1.66 -32.09 57.78
C LEU A 1136 2.28 -32.42 59.16
N PRO A 1137 1.95 -31.65 60.22
CA PRO A 1137 2.28 -32.04 61.59
C PRO A 1137 1.70 -33.42 61.95
N ASP A 1138 2.40 -34.18 62.80
CA ASP A 1138 2.02 -35.55 63.20
C ASP A 1138 0.61 -35.65 63.81
N SER A 1139 0.13 -34.56 64.43
CA SER A 1139 -1.22 -34.42 64.99
C SER A 1139 -2.35 -34.38 63.95
N LEU A 1140 -2.05 -34.08 62.68
CA LEU A 1140 -3.02 -34.15 61.58
C LEU A 1140 -2.90 -35.44 60.77
N LEU A 1141 -1.69 -36.02 60.64
CA LEU A 1141 -1.48 -37.33 60.01
C LEU A 1141 -2.23 -38.45 60.75
N SER A 1142 -2.30 -38.36 62.08
CA SER A 1142 -3.09 -39.25 62.95
C SER A 1142 -4.62 -39.10 62.78
N LEU A 1143 -5.11 -37.91 62.39
CA LEU A 1143 -6.54 -37.69 62.07
C LEU A 1143 -6.93 -38.22 60.68
N VAL A 1144 -6.08 -38.03 59.67
CA VAL A 1144 -6.35 -38.48 58.29
C VAL A 1144 -6.31 -40.01 58.18
N SER A 1145 -5.39 -40.67 58.90
CA SER A 1145 -5.32 -42.14 58.96
C SER A 1145 -6.53 -42.76 59.66
N ALA A 1146 -7.03 -42.14 60.74
CA ALA A 1146 -8.20 -42.61 61.49
C ALA A 1146 -9.52 -42.60 60.68
N GLN A 1147 -9.62 -41.85 59.59
CA GLN A 1147 -10.83 -41.79 58.74
C GLN A 1147 -10.93 -42.91 57.69
N SER A 1148 -9.89 -43.74 57.53
CA SER A 1148 -9.88 -44.83 56.55
C SER A 1148 -10.79 -46.02 56.91
N SER A 1149 -11.15 -46.18 58.19
CA SER A 1149 -11.96 -47.29 58.70
C SER A 1149 -13.46 -46.98 58.81
N THR A 1150 -13.87 -45.71 58.75
CA THR A 1150 -15.25 -45.28 59.04
C THR A 1150 -16.11 -45.04 57.79
N THR A 1151 -15.51 -45.02 56.59
CA THR A 1151 -16.24 -44.70 55.35
C THR A 1151 -17.21 -45.80 54.91
N GLU A 1152 -16.95 -47.07 55.26
CA GLU A 1152 -17.88 -48.19 55.03
C GLU A 1152 -19.13 -48.09 55.91
N GLN A 1153 -18.99 -47.71 57.18
CA GLN A 1153 -20.11 -47.62 58.11
C GLN A 1153 -21.08 -46.47 57.80
N PHE A 1154 -20.58 -45.38 57.20
CA PHE A 1154 -21.41 -44.21 56.88
C PHE A 1154 -22.41 -44.45 55.73
N ARG A 1155 -22.27 -45.51 54.94
CA ARG A 1155 -23.19 -45.85 53.83
C ARG A 1155 -24.50 -46.51 54.25
N LEU A 1156 -24.59 -47.05 55.46
CA LEU A 1156 -25.74 -47.87 55.91
C LEU A 1156 -26.73 -47.13 56.83
N ALA A 1157 -26.48 -45.86 57.17
CA ALA A 1157 -27.19 -45.16 58.26
C ALA A 1157 -28.17 -44.04 57.82
N LEU A 1158 -28.42 -43.86 56.51
CA LEU A 1158 -29.26 -42.75 56.00
C LEU A 1158 -30.41 -43.18 55.06
N THR A 1159 -30.88 -44.42 55.18
CA THR A 1159 -32.18 -44.81 54.60
C THR A 1159 -33.34 -44.45 55.54
N SER A 1160 -33.97 -43.30 55.27
CA SER A 1160 -35.24 -42.81 55.86
C SER A 1160 -35.22 -42.36 57.34
N PRO A 1161 -36.20 -41.54 57.78
CA PRO A 1161 -36.03 -40.65 58.94
C PRO A 1161 -37.02 -40.90 60.10
N GLU A 1162 -36.78 -40.29 61.27
CA GLU A 1162 -37.86 -39.53 61.92
C GLU A 1162 -37.43 -38.47 62.96
N ARG A 1163 -38.43 -37.66 63.32
CA ARG A 1163 -38.42 -36.29 63.82
C ARG A 1163 -38.22 -36.09 65.35
N THR A 1164 -37.67 -34.92 65.66
CA THR A 1164 -38.13 -33.89 66.65
C THR A 1164 -37.77 -33.89 68.15
N ARG A 1165 -37.49 -32.63 68.58
CA ARG A 1165 -37.75 -31.95 69.89
C ARG A 1165 -36.95 -32.44 71.11
N ALA A 1166 -36.12 -31.64 71.83
CA ALA A 1166 -35.95 -30.20 72.10
C ALA A 1166 -36.62 -29.66 73.40
N SER A 1167 -35.77 -29.47 74.43
CA SER A 1167 -35.98 -28.78 75.73
C SER A 1167 -34.68 -28.88 76.55
N LEU A 1168 -34.33 -28.03 77.54
CA LEU A 1168 -34.54 -26.58 77.79
C LEU A 1168 -33.62 -26.14 78.98
N GLU A 1169 -33.56 -24.84 79.30
CA GLU A 1169 -32.95 -24.22 80.51
C GLU A 1169 -31.40 -24.24 80.61
N ALA A 1170 -30.70 -23.25 81.21
CA ALA A 1170 -31.04 -22.42 82.40
C ALA A 1170 -30.68 -20.91 82.31
N ARG A 1171 -30.79 -20.19 83.44
CA ARG A 1171 -30.67 -18.71 83.65
C ARG A 1171 -29.34 -18.35 84.35
N GLY A 1172 -28.82 -17.10 84.37
CA GLY A 1172 -29.22 -15.82 83.75
C GLY A 1172 -28.57 -14.58 84.45
N LEU A 1173 -28.99 -13.36 84.05
CA LEU A 1173 -28.86 -12.03 84.73
C LEU A 1173 -27.50 -11.30 84.86
N ALA A 1174 -27.26 -10.28 84.00
CA ALA A 1174 -26.75 -8.92 84.33
C ALA A 1174 -26.72 -7.99 83.08
N SER A 1175 -26.70 -6.65 83.24
CA SER A 1175 -26.72 -5.61 82.16
C SER A 1175 -26.43 -4.21 82.74
N PRO A 1176 -26.30 -3.08 81.98
CA PRO A 1176 -26.16 -2.83 80.52
C PRO A 1176 -24.81 -2.08 80.24
N PRO A 1177 -24.57 -1.20 79.22
CA PRO A 1177 -25.25 -0.81 77.95
C PRO A 1177 -24.38 -1.04 76.67
N LEU A 1178 -24.76 -0.74 75.41
CA LEU A 1178 -25.96 -0.14 74.76
C LEU A 1178 -26.16 -0.70 73.31
N MET A 1179 -27.36 -0.45 72.76
CA MET A 1179 -28.01 -0.75 71.45
C MET A 1179 -27.20 -0.84 70.12
N SER A 1180 -27.73 -1.38 68.99
CA SER A 1180 -28.70 -2.50 68.73
C SER A 1180 -29.00 -2.71 67.21
N LEU A 1181 -29.31 -3.94 66.80
CA LEU A 1181 -29.95 -4.36 65.52
C LEU A 1181 -31.45 -3.96 65.43
N PRO A 1182 -32.14 -4.01 64.25
CA PRO A 1182 -32.82 -5.23 63.72
C PRO A 1182 -32.78 -5.37 62.16
N LEU A 1183 -33.57 -6.23 61.47
CA LEU A 1183 -33.48 -7.70 61.34
C LEU A 1183 -34.45 -8.30 60.25
N ARG A 1184 -34.12 -9.49 59.69
CA ARG A 1184 -35.03 -10.56 59.11
C ARG A 1184 -35.69 -10.40 57.70
N ARG A 1185 -36.02 -11.47 56.92
CA ARG A 1185 -35.58 -12.91 56.84
C ARG A 1185 -36.21 -13.69 55.64
N SER A 1186 -35.57 -14.83 55.28
CA SER A 1186 -36.12 -16.15 54.78
C SER A 1186 -36.82 -16.29 53.41
N PHE A 1187 -36.90 -17.48 52.78
CA PHE A 1187 -35.96 -18.65 52.57
C PHE A 1187 -36.66 -19.73 51.67
N ASP A 1188 -35.89 -20.75 51.24
CA ASP A 1188 -36.27 -22.09 50.71
C ASP A 1188 -36.23 -22.35 49.17
N GLU A 1189 -35.94 -23.61 48.84
CA GLU A 1189 -35.55 -24.14 47.50
C GLU A 1189 -36.63 -25.04 46.86
N TYR A 1190 -36.54 -25.28 45.54
CA TYR A 1190 -36.84 -26.57 44.90
C TYR A 1190 -36.13 -26.67 43.54
N GLY A 1191 -35.84 -27.89 43.06
CA GLY A 1191 -35.26 -28.13 41.74
C GLY A 1191 -35.57 -29.52 41.18
N HIS A 1192 -35.38 -29.73 39.88
CA HIS A 1192 -35.46 -31.04 39.23
C HIS A 1192 -34.66 -31.08 37.91
N GLU A 1193 -34.14 -32.27 37.58
CA GLU A 1193 -33.40 -32.61 36.34
C GLU A 1193 -34.36 -32.65 35.12
N ARG A 1194 -33.96 -32.78 33.83
CA ARG A 1194 -32.80 -33.42 33.12
C ARG A 1194 -32.77 -32.82 31.65
N HIS A 1195 -32.06 -33.22 30.58
CA HIS A 1195 -31.22 -34.38 30.21
C HIS A 1195 -30.36 -34.09 28.93
N ALA A 1196 -29.05 -34.43 28.93
CA ALA A 1196 -28.17 -34.72 27.74
C ALA A 1196 -27.87 -33.59 26.71
N PRO A 1197 -26.94 -33.80 25.74
CA PRO A 1197 -25.64 -34.48 25.78
C PRO A 1197 -24.46 -33.52 25.41
N ALA A 1198 -23.29 -34.04 25.01
CA ALA A 1198 -22.02 -33.28 24.93
C ALA A 1198 -21.48 -33.01 23.51
N THR A 1199 -20.76 -31.89 23.38
CA THR A 1199 -19.52 -31.70 22.58
C THR A 1199 -18.78 -30.50 23.18
N GLY A 1200 -17.47 -30.37 22.98
CA GLY A 1200 -16.68 -29.35 23.69
C GLY A 1200 -15.58 -28.68 22.87
N ARG A 1201 -15.27 -27.43 23.24
CA ARG A 1201 -14.00 -26.74 23.04
C ARG A 1201 -13.83 -25.70 24.16
N LEU A 1202 -12.60 -25.44 24.58
CA LEU A 1202 -12.26 -24.51 25.66
C LEU A 1202 -11.87 -23.14 25.08
N GLY A 1203 -12.43 -22.07 25.62
CA GLY A 1203 -12.19 -20.69 25.18
C GLY A 1203 -12.97 -19.71 26.05
N GLY A 1204 -12.52 -19.50 27.29
CA GLY A 1204 -13.26 -18.77 28.32
C GLY A 1204 -12.73 -17.36 28.59
N GLY A 1205 -13.05 -16.39 27.73
CA GLY A 1205 -12.91 -14.96 28.04
C GLY A 1205 -14.15 -14.45 28.78
N LEU A 1206 -13.99 -13.95 30.00
CA LEU A 1206 -15.10 -13.46 30.82
C LEU A 1206 -15.40 -11.97 30.55
N ALA A 1207 -16.51 -11.69 29.87
CA ALA A 1207 -17.16 -10.39 29.87
C ALA A 1207 -18.45 -10.47 30.69
N LEU A 1208 -18.51 -9.73 31.82
CA LEU A 1208 -19.73 -9.59 32.62
C LEU A 1208 -20.45 -8.28 32.26
N ALA A 1209 -21.75 -8.38 32.00
CA ALA A 1209 -22.62 -7.24 31.71
C ALA A 1209 -23.82 -7.20 32.68
N GLY A 1210 -24.21 -5.98 33.06
CA GLY A 1210 -25.36 -5.61 33.87
C GLY A 1210 -25.28 -4.09 34.08
N VAL A 1211 -26.24 -3.24 33.68
CA VAL A 1211 -27.72 -3.29 33.83
C VAL A 1211 -28.13 -3.36 35.30
N GLY A 1212 -28.85 -2.38 35.85
CA GLY A 1212 -29.32 -1.11 35.29
C GLY A 1212 -30.19 -0.32 36.29
N ASP A 1213 -30.53 0.94 35.96
CA ASP A 1213 -31.45 1.86 36.66
C ASP A 1213 -31.16 2.20 38.14
N GLY A 1214 -31.51 3.38 38.69
CA GLY A 1214 -32.05 4.60 38.08
C GLY A 1214 -32.59 5.58 39.16
N VAL A 1215 -33.00 6.79 38.71
CA VAL A 1215 -33.88 7.76 39.41
C VAL A 1215 -33.31 8.69 40.52
N GLU A 1216 -33.51 10.00 40.30
CA GLU A 1216 -33.56 11.17 41.23
C GLU A 1216 -32.35 11.62 42.10
N GLY A 1217 -32.33 12.93 42.41
CA GLY A 1217 -31.50 13.57 43.45
C GLY A 1217 -30.47 14.60 42.95
N GLY A 1218 -30.85 15.88 42.85
CA GLY A 1218 -29.92 16.96 42.44
C GLY A 1218 -29.21 17.65 43.62
N GLY A 1219 -27.96 18.09 43.42
CA GLY A 1219 -27.20 18.84 44.44
C GLY A 1219 -25.92 19.51 43.91
N ARG A 1220 -25.58 20.68 44.46
CA ARG A 1220 -24.26 21.33 44.36
C ARG A 1220 -23.27 20.61 45.31
N ASP A 1221 -21.94 20.78 45.28
CA ASP A 1221 -21.15 21.92 44.83
C ASP A 1221 -19.65 21.55 44.59
N ARG A 1222 -18.89 22.44 43.94
CA ARG A 1222 -17.42 22.65 44.00
C ARG A 1222 -16.38 21.50 43.89
N ARG A 1223 -15.52 21.67 42.88
CA ARG A 1223 -14.03 21.69 42.91
C ARG A 1223 -13.28 20.74 43.88
N GLY A 1224 -12.50 19.84 43.28
CA GLY A 1224 -11.22 19.32 43.79
C GLY A 1224 -10.23 19.29 42.64
#